data_AF-A0AAD5EDU4-F1
#
_entry.id   AF-A0AAD5EDU4-F1
#
_cell.length_a   1.000
_cell.length_b   1.000
_cell.length_c   1.000
_cell.angle_alpha   90.00
_cell.angle_beta   90.00
_cell.angle_gamma   90.00
#
_symmetry.space_group_name_H-M   'P 1'
#
loop_
_entity.id
_entity.type
_entity.pdbx_description
1 polymer ?
#
loop_
_entity_poly.entity_id
_entity_poly.type
_entity_poly.pdbx_seq_one_letter_code
_entity_poly.pdbx_strand_id
1 'polypeptide(L)'
;MTSAKAIQIAKEIDSARCKGNWNALPELARRYKKHNPDGTVLEQTILAEHALTQVLEKIKEPFDLYNNDGPEHLAFPPTVDRSSVNYAREQLVRASQSKNGSESSQSNFAAVILARTLHEIGDYSKALNTLKQVAFRPEDVESGYALVLLVQARTIKGLCLERSDDVEGALQAYESILPIIQQHPAERGNELAHWVETSLYRGSLLKLGHHKDDVAGTLGLFREYYRQSASWSPMWRIRKRLVILRYFTRYLSSVYVQGKYIPSSIVTVEVNSVSHISNYQTPSLFFIEIAQLHKSYEDKLYAVTAFPKAGQSNGQVIEFVNQLVHDLNLMGDAVTSTELRGLVETLYRAIQKTFNSPVIVRHLFIALVRLGEYDEAKHALQSYLRLIGLSTQAQDESRRNGEALVTYADGRAMPVPIIADTHVGEILDEMLGTSGVENEALQFNSDRAKDEKTIASKHKGEQENDLDILLCLIEAVRMFCKELDQGVEAVEVAELLHKVLKRSTTVTVVSHPAICAQVSRMVGTSYCLLASQTHDPEVRPKYHDTALFHLNHSIEIDPTAWETHYQLALQQAEVRDISHAIASVSQALRINSTYTPSWHLLTLLSSCPSAGNLQQAIQSFELGMRETDIEREQNGNGDAANSISPRNYFTHEEGEQMLAFQTTGAVLQAAAGHIEVALESHESLFALYGKVSTIDPAVAAYNDYSDFSSRRTNGMTGSISAMSDLPRTRRRSASSGALGVPRAASSINVSRSQDDVNVRGGLSLSSSSISTNPSGSDVRRNGTSSTLNVPTTLSEGENEKHLTDGEVQRSKSSHRRHLHVFGSRGKKSKKPENNYLNSSKEGTLTNDSSVGVNGVKSSEHLTADYRSIHSPTPSIGTKTSIRSIFQPTEPVLHATTRTKLRYQRSTHALSNLWLLSALAFIKLDKLEEARKAIEEAEGNDPSNNPLVWVVLGRLRMAQNRTEDAIAAFQKALVVNPYDAGGRLWLARIYFDSGEYEAAEGLLDRLTKGNGWDSAEAWYYLGELNHKMDRFPRAKECLWYALELENTKPILPFSVLPRCI
;
A
#
# COMPACT_ATOMS: atom_id res chain seq x y z
N MET A 1 -52.68 -1.37 -52.42
CA MET A 1 -52.73 -1.30 -50.94
C MET A 1 -52.02 -2.52 -50.38
N THR A 2 -51.05 -2.34 -49.48
CA THR A 2 -50.29 -3.45 -48.88
C THR A 2 -51.16 -4.26 -47.92
N SER A 3 -51.14 -5.59 -48.02
CA SER A 3 -51.87 -6.47 -47.10
C SER A 3 -51.38 -6.31 -45.65
N ALA A 4 -52.29 -6.33 -44.67
CA ALA A 4 -51.92 -6.31 -43.25
C ALA A 4 -50.94 -7.44 -42.87
N LYS A 5 -51.05 -8.62 -43.52
CA LYS A 5 -50.09 -9.73 -43.35
C LYS A 5 -48.70 -9.40 -43.91
N ALA A 6 -48.61 -8.65 -45.02
CA ALA A 6 -47.33 -8.22 -45.56
C ALA A 6 -46.64 -7.17 -44.68
N ILE A 7 -47.41 -6.27 -44.05
CA ILE A 7 -46.89 -5.31 -43.06
C ILE A 7 -46.33 -6.04 -41.83
N GLN A 8 -47.03 -7.07 -41.34
CA GLN A 8 -46.55 -7.90 -40.24
C GLN A 8 -45.25 -8.65 -40.61
N ILE A 9 -45.19 -9.29 -41.79
CA ILE A 9 -43.98 -9.97 -42.27
C ILE A 9 -42.82 -8.98 -42.47
N ALA A 10 -43.08 -7.74 -42.92
CA ALA A 10 -42.05 -6.70 -43.01
C ALA A 10 -41.45 -6.34 -41.64
N LYS A 11 -42.27 -6.27 -40.58
CA LYS A 11 -41.78 -6.08 -39.19
C LYS A 11 -40.98 -7.27 -38.68
N GLU A 12 -41.38 -8.50 -39.06
CA GLU A 12 -40.61 -9.71 -38.74
C GLU A 12 -39.25 -9.75 -39.44
N ILE A 13 -39.19 -9.32 -40.71
CA ILE A 13 -37.94 -9.15 -41.48
C ILE A 13 -37.04 -8.10 -40.84
N ASP A 14 -37.60 -6.94 -40.46
CA ASP A 14 -36.87 -5.86 -39.80
C ASP A 14 -36.26 -6.33 -38.46
N SER A 15 -37.08 -6.97 -37.61
CA SER A 15 -36.62 -7.54 -36.35
C SER A 15 -35.56 -8.65 -36.55
N ALA A 16 -35.71 -9.50 -37.57
CA ALA A 16 -34.74 -10.54 -37.89
C ALA A 16 -33.39 -9.96 -38.35
N ARG A 17 -33.41 -8.92 -39.19
CA ARG A 17 -32.21 -8.18 -39.63
C ARG A 17 -31.53 -7.47 -38.47
N CYS A 18 -32.25 -6.71 -37.64
CA CYS A 18 -31.68 -6.04 -36.45
C CYS A 18 -31.02 -7.01 -35.47
N LYS A 19 -31.54 -8.24 -35.35
CA LYS A 19 -30.98 -9.31 -34.50
C LYS A 19 -29.85 -10.11 -35.16
N GLY A 20 -29.57 -9.92 -36.45
CA GLY A 20 -28.62 -10.74 -37.21
C GLY A 20 -29.08 -12.19 -37.41
N ASN A 21 -30.39 -12.45 -37.44
CA ASN A 21 -30.92 -13.80 -37.69
C ASN A 21 -31.02 -14.08 -39.20
N TRP A 22 -29.86 -14.16 -39.84
CA TRP A 22 -29.71 -14.28 -41.30
C TRP A 22 -30.35 -15.56 -41.86
N ASN A 23 -30.51 -16.62 -41.06
CA ASN A 23 -31.09 -17.90 -41.47
C ASN A 23 -32.62 -17.88 -41.68
N ALA A 24 -33.35 -17.00 -40.99
CA ALA A 24 -34.81 -16.89 -41.13
C ALA A 24 -35.23 -16.10 -42.40
N LEU A 25 -34.32 -15.26 -42.92
CA LEU A 25 -34.63 -14.29 -43.96
C LEU A 25 -35.07 -14.88 -45.32
N PRO A 26 -34.50 -15.99 -45.84
CA PRO A 26 -34.95 -16.56 -47.11
C PRO A 26 -36.40 -17.05 -47.09
N GLU A 27 -36.88 -17.58 -45.96
CA GLU A 27 -38.29 -17.94 -45.81
C GLU A 27 -39.19 -16.71 -45.68
N LEU A 28 -38.79 -15.73 -44.86
CA LEU A 28 -39.55 -14.50 -44.69
C LEU A 28 -39.67 -13.71 -46.00
N ALA A 29 -38.62 -13.65 -46.82
CA ALA A 29 -38.65 -13.04 -48.16
C ALA A 29 -39.66 -13.74 -49.09
N ARG A 30 -39.68 -15.08 -49.12
CA ARG A 30 -40.68 -15.86 -49.89
C ARG A 30 -42.10 -15.60 -49.41
N ARG A 31 -42.32 -15.56 -48.08
CA ARG A 31 -43.64 -15.26 -47.48
C ARG A 31 -44.07 -13.81 -47.77
N TYR A 32 -43.14 -12.87 -47.78
CA TYR A 32 -43.39 -11.47 -48.10
C TYR A 32 -43.85 -11.30 -49.55
N LYS A 33 -43.09 -11.82 -50.54
CA LYS A 33 -43.47 -11.80 -51.96
C LYS A 33 -44.87 -12.37 -52.22
N LYS A 34 -45.23 -13.46 -51.53
CA LYS A 34 -46.55 -14.09 -51.63
C LYS A 34 -47.71 -13.17 -51.19
N HIS A 35 -47.45 -12.23 -50.28
CA HIS A 35 -48.46 -11.31 -49.73
C HIS A 35 -48.32 -9.86 -50.20
N ASN A 36 -47.23 -9.53 -50.91
CA ASN A 36 -47.00 -8.25 -51.58
C ASN A 36 -46.23 -8.48 -52.91
N PRO A 37 -46.91 -8.74 -54.04
CA PRO A 37 -46.24 -9.04 -55.30
C PRO A 37 -45.44 -7.86 -55.87
N ASP A 38 -45.82 -6.63 -55.52
CA ASP A 38 -45.16 -5.40 -55.99
C ASP A 38 -43.81 -5.15 -55.28
N GLY A 39 -43.62 -5.68 -54.06
CA GLY A 39 -42.46 -5.42 -53.19
C GLY A 39 -41.18 -6.16 -53.56
N THR A 40 -40.86 -6.22 -54.85
CA THR A 40 -39.75 -7.03 -55.40
C THR A 40 -38.36 -6.53 -55.00
N VAL A 41 -38.19 -5.22 -54.81
CA VAL A 41 -36.90 -4.60 -54.43
C VAL A 41 -36.45 -5.08 -53.05
N LEU A 42 -37.36 -5.15 -52.08
CA LEU A 42 -37.07 -5.61 -50.72
C LEU A 42 -36.67 -7.10 -50.71
N GLU A 43 -37.39 -7.96 -51.45
CA GLU A 43 -37.05 -9.39 -51.58
C GLU A 43 -35.65 -9.59 -52.17
N GLN A 44 -35.32 -8.92 -53.29
CA GLN A 44 -34.00 -8.99 -53.93
C GLN A 44 -32.90 -8.55 -52.96
N THR A 45 -33.13 -7.45 -52.24
CA THR A 45 -32.19 -6.90 -51.27
C THR A 45 -31.93 -7.87 -50.11
N ILE A 46 -32.97 -8.49 -49.54
CA ILE A 46 -32.84 -9.48 -48.46
C ILE A 46 -32.05 -10.71 -48.93
N LEU A 47 -32.34 -11.24 -50.11
CA LEU A 47 -31.69 -12.44 -50.63
C LEU A 47 -30.22 -12.19 -51.00
N ALA A 48 -29.90 -11.01 -51.55
CA ALA A 48 -28.53 -10.59 -51.83
C ALA A 48 -27.71 -10.39 -50.55
N GLU A 49 -28.31 -9.77 -49.53
CA GLU A 49 -27.69 -9.54 -48.23
C GLU A 49 -27.45 -10.85 -47.46
N HIS A 50 -28.40 -11.78 -47.47
CA HIS A 50 -28.21 -13.14 -46.95
C HIS A 50 -27.05 -13.87 -47.65
N ALA A 51 -26.98 -13.79 -48.99
CA ALA A 51 -25.89 -14.39 -49.75
C ALA A 51 -24.52 -13.76 -49.43
N LEU A 52 -24.46 -12.44 -49.24
CA LEU A 52 -23.26 -11.73 -48.78
C LEU A 52 -22.83 -12.23 -47.40
N THR A 53 -23.73 -12.27 -46.42
CA THR A 53 -23.39 -12.70 -45.05
C THR A 53 -22.92 -14.16 -45.02
N GLN A 54 -23.51 -15.06 -45.80
CA GLN A 54 -23.03 -16.44 -45.95
C GLN A 54 -21.62 -16.56 -46.56
N VAL A 55 -21.17 -15.58 -47.35
CA VAL A 55 -19.79 -15.53 -47.85
C VAL A 55 -18.87 -15.01 -46.74
N LEU A 56 -19.26 -13.95 -46.04
CA LEU A 56 -18.49 -13.36 -44.93
C LEU A 56 -18.31 -14.34 -43.76
N GLU A 57 -19.34 -15.11 -43.37
CA GLU A 57 -19.26 -16.13 -42.32
C GLU A 57 -18.25 -17.26 -42.62
N LYS A 58 -17.94 -17.50 -43.89
CA LYS A 58 -16.93 -18.50 -44.30
C LYS A 58 -15.50 -17.98 -44.17
N ILE A 59 -15.32 -16.66 -44.10
CA ILE A 59 -14.01 -16.02 -43.97
C ILE A 59 -13.66 -15.95 -42.49
N LYS A 60 -12.74 -16.82 -42.06
CA LYS A 60 -12.23 -16.81 -40.69
C LYS A 60 -11.24 -15.66 -40.53
N GLU A 61 -11.61 -14.65 -39.74
CA GLU A 61 -10.65 -13.65 -39.26
C GLU A 61 -9.49 -14.35 -38.52
N PRO A 62 -8.21 -13.98 -38.77
CA PRO A 62 -7.08 -14.50 -38.01
C PRO A 62 -7.25 -14.21 -36.51
N PHE A 63 -7.03 -15.22 -35.67
CA PHE A 63 -7.32 -15.16 -34.22
C PHE A 63 -6.62 -14.01 -33.48
N ASP A 64 -5.47 -13.55 -33.99
CA ASP A 64 -4.62 -12.53 -33.39
C ASP A 64 -4.58 -11.21 -34.19
N LEU A 65 -5.45 -11.04 -35.19
CA LEU A 65 -5.46 -9.90 -36.13
C LEU A 65 -5.35 -8.53 -35.43
N TYR A 66 -6.15 -8.32 -34.38
CA TYR A 66 -6.28 -7.03 -33.68
C TYR A 66 -5.37 -6.89 -32.45
N ASN A 67 -4.43 -7.81 -32.19
CA ASN A 67 -3.61 -7.75 -30.97
C ASN A 67 -2.59 -6.61 -30.97
N ASN A 68 -2.17 -6.20 -32.17
CA ASN A 68 -1.15 -5.17 -32.39
C ASN A 68 -1.76 -3.84 -32.85
N ASP A 69 -3.09 -3.71 -32.84
CA ASP A 69 -3.76 -2.46 -33.21
C ASP A 69 -3.43 -1.35 -32.21
N GLY A 70 -3.20 -0.15 -32.73
CA GLY A 70 -2.93 1.06 -31.97
C GLY A 70 -3.15 2.32 -32.80
N PRO A 71 -2.86 3.51 -32.24
CA PRO A 71 -3.14 4.80 -32.89
C PRO A 71 -2.43 5.02 -34.23
N GLU A 72 -1.31 4.32 -34.46
CA GLU A 72 -0.48 4.45 -35.67
C GLU A 72 -0.72 3.32 -36.70
N HIS A 73 -1.38 2.23 -36.30
CA HIS A 73 -1.63 1.08 -37.17
C HIS A 73 -2.88 0.30 -36.76
N LEU A 74 -3.81 0.11 -37.70
CA LEU A 74 -5.10 -0.55 -37.49
C LEU A 74 -5.31 -1.69 -38.49
N ALA A 75 -5.30 -2.93 -38.01
CA ALA A 75 -5.43 -4.10 -38.86
C ALA A 75 -6.82 -4.19 -39.49
N PHE A 76 -6.87 -4.30 -40.82
CA PHE A 76 -8.11 -4.49 -41.57
C PHE A 76 -8.44 -5.99 -41.74
N PRO A 77 -9.72 -6.36 -41.81
CA PRO A 77 -10.12 -7.71 -42.21
C PRO A 77 -9.67 -8.00 -43.67
N PRO A 78 -9.46 -9.28 -44.03
CA PRO A 78 -9.08 -9.67 -45.38
C PRO A 78 -10.22 -9.40 -46.38
N THR A 79 -9.86 -8.95 -47.58
CA THR A 79 -10.82 -8.69 -48.67
C THR A 79 -11.41 -9.98 -49.24
N VAL A 80 -12.67 -9.89 -49.67
CA VAL A 80 -13.43 -11.00 -50.27
C VAL A 80 -13.10 -11.15 -51.75
N ASP A 81 -13.00 -12.39 -52.25
CA ASP A 81 -12.82 -12.62 -53.69
C ASP A 81 -14.05 -12.14 -54.50
N ARG A 82 -13.77 -11.41 -55.57
CA ARG A 82 -14.75 -10.82 -56.50
C ARG A 82 -15.72 -11.83 -57.07
N SER A 83 -15.29 -13.07 -57.35
CA SER A 83 -16.17 -14.08 -57.95
C SER A 83 -17.32 -14.48 -57.02
N SER A 84 -17.04 -14.58 -55.71
CA SER A 84 -17.97 -15.10 -54.69
C SER A 84 -19.15 -14.18 -54.40
N VAL A 85 -19.00 -12.86 -54.58
CA VAL A 85 -20.01 -11.84 -54.27
C VAL A 85 -20.78 -11.37 -55.52
N ASN A 86 -20.39 -11.80 -56.73
CA ASN A 86 -20.98 -11.33 -57.99
C ASN A 86 -22.51 -11.46 -58.04
N TYR A 87 -23.09 -12.58 -57.56
CA TYR A 87 -24.54 -12.76 -57.51
C TYR A 87 -25.23 -11.69 -56.66
N ALA A 88 -24.74 -11.44 -55.43
CA ALA A 88 -25.29 -10.41 -54.55
C ALA A 88 -25.14 -9.01 -55.16
N ARG A 89 -23.95 -8.71 -55.73
CA ARG A 89 -23.63 -7.44 -56.38
C ARG A 89 -24.59 -7.13 -57.54
N GLU A 90 -24.86 -8.09 -58.42
CA GLU A 90 -25.78 -7.88 -59.56
C GLU A 90 -27.23 -7.62 -59.11
N GLN A 91 -27.71 -8.35 -58.11
CA GLN A 91 -29.06 -8.14 -57.57
C GLN A 91 -29.18 -6.75 -56.91
N LEU A 92 -28.18 -6.31 -56.15
CA LEU A 92 -28.17 -5.01 -55.49
C LEU A 92 -28.04 -3.84 -56.48
N VAL A 93 -27.27 -3.99 -57.56
CA VAL A 93 -27.23 -2.99 -58.64
C VAL A 93 -28.61 -2.82 -59.27
N ARG A 94 -29.31 -3.92 -59.62
CA ARG A 94 -30.68 -3.85 -60.16
C ARG A 94 -31.66 -3.20 -59.18
N ALA A 95 -31.62 -3.59 -57.90
CA ALA A 95 -32.45 -3.02 -56.84
C ALA A 95 -32.24 -1.50 -56.66
N SER A 96 -30.98 -1.04 -56.66
CA SER A 96 -30.60 0.38 -56.52
C SER A 96 -30.98 1.29 -57.70
N GLN A 97 -31.33 0.71 -58.86
CA GLN A 97 -31.72 1.47 -60.06
C GLN A 97 -33.24 1.55 -60.25
N SER A 98 -34.03 0.84 -59.44
CA SER A 98 -35.50 0.89 -59.48
C SER A 98 -36.01 2.22 -58.92
N LYS A 99 -36.51 3.11 -59.79
CA LYS A 99 -37.06 4.43 -59.44
C LYS A 99 -38.60 4.43 -59.39
N ASN A 100 -39.20 3.44 -58.74
CA ASN A 100 -40.63 3.46 -58.43
C ASN A 100 -40.90 4.36 -57.23
N GLY A 101 -41.87 5.28 -57.35
CA GLY A 101 -42.09 6.37 -56.39
C GLY A 101 -42.49 5.95 -54.95
N SER A 102 -42.87 4.69 -54.74
CA SER A 102 -43.18 4.09 -53.43
C SER A 102 -42.05 3.23 -52.84
N GLU A 103 -40.99 2.95 -53.62
CA GLU A 103 -39.85 2.11 -53.22
C GLU A 103 -38.54 2.89 -53.06
N SER A 104 -38.57 4.22 -53.15
CA SER A 104 -37.38 5.10 -53.08
C SER A 104 -36.50 4.84 -51.85
N SER A 105 -37.08 4.70 -50.66
CA SER A 105 -36.35 4.36 -49.43
C SER A 105 -35.72 2.97 -49.48
N GLN A 106 -36.36 1.99 -50.12
CA GLN A 106 -35.82 0.63 -50.30
C GLN A 106 -34.68 0.60 -51.32
N SER A 107 -34.76 1.42 -52.37
CA SER A 107 -33.67 1.63 -53.34
C SER A 107 -32.44 2.25 -52.66
N ASN A 108 -32.63 3.21 -51.75
CA ASN A 108 -31.56 3.76 -50.91
C ASN A 108 -30.94 2.70 -49.98
N PHE A 109 -31.75 1.84 -49.34
CA PHE A 109 -31.24 0.72 -48.53
C PHE A 109 -30.41 -0.27 -49.37
N ALA A 110 -30.88 -0.63 -50.56
CA ALA A 110 -30.13 -1.48 -51.49
C ALA A 110 -28.79 -0.85 -51.91
N ALA A 111 -28.73 0.48 -52.09
CA ALA A 111 -27.50 1.20 -52.39
C ALA A 111 -26.49 1.21 -51.23
N VAL A 112 -26.93 1.28 -49.96
CA VAL A 112 -26.03 1.13 -48.79
C VAL A 112 -25.44 -0.28 -48.74
N ILE A 113 -26.25 -1.32 -48.94
CA ILE A 113 -25.79 -2.71 -48.95
C ILE A 113 -24.88 -2.98 -50.17
N LEU A 114 -25.15 -2.35 -51.32
CA LEU A 114 -24.25 -2.35 -52.48
C LEU A 114 -22.88 -1.74 -52.12
N ALA A 115 -22.86 -0.58 -51.45
CA ALA A 115 -21.61 0.03 -50.99
C ALA A 115 -20.83 -0.88 -50.03
N ARG A 116 -21.52 -1.64 -49.15
CA ARG A 116 -20.89 -2.71 -48.36
C ARG A 116 -20.25 -3.76 -49.25
N THR A 117 -20.97 -4.34 -50.22
CA THR A 117 -20.37 -5.36 -51.12
C THR A 117 -19.14 -4.85 -51.87
N LEU A 118 -19.14 -3.57 -52.27
CA LEU A 118 -18.01 -2.94 -52.96
C LEU A 118 -16.81 -2.72 -52.01
N HIS A 119 -17.05 -2.33 -50.75
CA HIS A 119 -16.03 -2.24 -49.72
C HIS A 119 -15.36 -3.59 -49.44
N GLU A 120 -16.15 -4.65 -49.23
CA GLU A 120 -15.63 -6.00 -48.95
C GLU A 120 -14.77 -6.56 -50.10
N ILE A 121 -15.07 -6.17 -51.34
CA ILE A 121 -14.31 -6.49 -52.57
C ILE A 121 -13.01 -5.66 -52.71
N GLY A 122 -12.88 -4.54 -51.99
CA GLY A 122 -11.78 -3.59 -52.13
C GLY A 122 -12.00 -2.46 -53.16
N ASP A 123 -13.21 -2.31 -53.72
CA ASP A 123 -13.56 -1.28 -54.71
C ASP A 123 -14.00 0.04 -54.02
N TYR A 124 -13.13 0.59 -53.15
CA TYR A 124 -13.46 1.71 -52.24
C TYR A 124 -13.97 2.97 -52.94
N SER A 125 -13.38 3.35 -54.09
CA SER A 125 -13.79 4.55 -54.84
C SER A 125 -15.22 4.46 -55.39
N LYS A 126 -15.66 3.25 -55.79
CA LYS A 126 -17.03 2.99 -56.23
C LYS A 126 -17.99 3.02 -55.03
N ALA A 127 -17.62 2.41 -53.91
CA ALA A 127 -18.41 2.44 -52.68
C ALA A 127 -18.69 3.88 -52.22
N LEU A 128 -17.67 4.75 -52.21
CA LEU A 128 -17.82 6.17 -51.88
C LEU A 128 -18.74 6.91 -52.85
N ASN A 129 -18.65 6.64 -54.15
CA ASN A 129 -19.53 7.26 -55.15
C ASN A 129 -20.99 6.79 -55.01
N THR A 130 -21.23 5.51 -54.69
CA THR A 130 -22.56 5.00 -54.37
C THR A 130 -23.12 5.69 -53.12
N LEU A 131 -22.33 5.82 -52.05
CA LEU A 131 -22.77 6.48 -50.81
C LEU A 131 -23.06 7.99 -51.00
N LYS A 132 -22.34 8.68 -51.89
CA LYS A 132 -22.63 10.09 -52.24
C LYS A 132 -23.98 10.28 -52.95
N GLN A 133 -24.50 9.25 -53.63
CA GLN A 133 -25.78 9.29 -54.34
C GLN A 133 -26.98 8.94 -53.43
N VAL A 134 -26.71 8.42 -52.22
CA VAL A 134 -27.74 8.04 -51.25
C VAL A 134 -28.21 9.27 -50.46
N ALA A 135 -29.40 9.76 -50.79
CA ALA A 135 -30.08 10.81 -50.03
C ALA A 135 -30.76 10.21 -48.80
N PHE A 136 -30.03 10.18 -47.67
CA PHE A 136 -30.47 9.54 -46.43
C PHE A 136 -30.19 10.44 -45.22
N ARG A 137 -31.22 11.17 -44.77
CA ARG A 137 -31.09 12.13 -43.67
C ARG A 137 -31.29 11.44 -42.33
N PRO A 138 -30.57 11.85 -41.27
CA PRO A 138 -30.77 11.30 -39.93
C PRO A 138 -32.16 11.63 -39.35
N GLU A 139 -32.77 12.73 -39.79
CA GLU A 139 -34.12 13.17 -39.38
C GLU A 139 -35.24 12.22 -39.83
N ASP A 140 -35.01 11.42 -40.88
CA ASP A 140 -36.03 10.54 -41.50
C ASP A 140 -36.07 9.14 -40.85
N VAL A 141 -35.31 8.88 -39.77
CA VAL A 141 -35.04 7.53 -39.23
C VAL A 141 -35.32 7.44 -37.72
N GLU A 142 -36.47 6.88 -37.34
CA GLU A 142 -36.87 6.79 -35.92
C GLU A 142 -36.37 5.53 -35.18
N SER A 143 -36.34 4.36 -35.84
CA SER A 143 -36.03 3.05 -35.21
C SER A 143 -35.80 1.94 -36.25
N GLY A 144 -35.44 0.73 -35.80
CA GLY A 144 -35.37 -0.48 -36.65
C GLY A 144 -34.18 -0.56 -37.60
N TYR A 145 -34.27 -1.34 -38.68
CA TYR A 145 -33.11 -1.65 -39.54
C TYR A 145 -32.62 -0.43 -40.34
N ALA A 146 -33.47 0.57 -40.56
CA ALA A 146 -33.08 1.84 -41.14
C ALA A 146 -31.97 2.55 -40.34
N LEU A 147 -31.99 2.43 -39.00
CA LEU A 147 -30.95 2.96 -38.11
C LEU A 147 -29.64 2.17 -38.24
N VAL A 148 -29.72 0.85 -38.39
CA VAL A 148 -28.55 0.00 -38.67
C VAL A 148 -27.89 0.41 -39.99
N LEU A 149 -28.69 0.64 -41.03
CA LEU A 149 -28.20 1.08 -42.34
C LEU A 149 -27.64 2.52 -42.31
N LEU A 150 -28.17 3.41 -41.47
CA LEU A 150 -27.60 4.75 -41.24
C LEU A 150 -26.15 4.68 -40.72
N VAL A 151 -25.94 3.87 -39.68
CA VAL A 151 -24.63 3.68 -39.04
C VAL A 151 -23.69 2.89 -39.96
N GLN A 152 -24.20 1.87 -40.65
CA GLN A 152 -23.45 1.10 -41.65
C GLN A 152 -22.97 1.99 -42.82
N ALA A 153 -23.81 2.87 -43.37
CA ALA A 153 -23.42 3.79 -44.44
C ALA A 153 -22.29 4.73 -44.00
N ARG A 154 -22.38 5.29 -42.80
CA ARG A 154 -21.37 6.21 -42.23
C ARG A 154 -20.06 5.50 -41.88
N THR A 155 -20.12 4.30 -41.31
CA THR A 155 -18.93 3.49 -41.03
C THR A 155 -18.20 3.02 -42.28
N ILE A 156 -18.92 2.54 -43.31
CA ILE A 156 -18.32 2.16 -44.59
C ILE A 156 -17.70 3.38 -45.29
N LYS A 157 -18.36 4.56 -45.23
CA LYS A 157 -17.76 5.81 -45.69
C LYS A 157 -16.42 6.06 -44.99
N GLY A 158 -16.39 5.98 -43.66
CA GLY A 158 -15.16 6.14 -42.87
C GLY A 158 -14.06 5.15 -43.28
N LEU A 159 -14.38 3.85 -43.35
CA LEU A 159 -13.43 2.80 -43.73
C LEU A 159 -12.86 2.98 -45.15
N CYS A 160 -13.69 3.43 -46.10
CA CYS A 160 -13.25 3.69 -47.46
C CYS A 160 -12.35 4.95 -47.56
N LEU A 161 -12.58 5.96 -46.73
CA LEU A 161 -11.75 7.17 -46.66
C LEU A 161 -10.42 6.88 -45.95
N GLU A 162 -10.43 6.10 -44.86
CA GLU A 162 -9.24 5.59 -44.18
C GLU A 162 -8.36 4.76 -45.15
N ARG A 163 -8.97 3.90 -45.99
CA ARG A 163 -8.27 3.18 -47.07
C ARG A 163 -7.79 4.05 -48.23
N SER A 164 -8.24 5.31 -48.30
CA SER A 164 -7.85 6.30 -49.31
C SER A 164 -6.93 7.38 -48.74
N ASP A 165 -6.44 7.21 -47.50
CA ASP A 165 -5.59 8.15 -46.76
C ASP A 165 -6.23 9.53 -46.43
N ASP A 166 -7.56 9.63 -46.51
CA ASP A 166 -8.34 10.80 -46.09
C ASP A 166 -8.80 10.63 -44.63
N VAL A 167 -7.87 10.88 -43.70
CA VAL A 167 -8.08 10.71 -42.26
C VAL A 167 -9.15 11.67 -41.72
N GLU A 168 -9.16 12.93 -42.14
CA GLU A 168 -10.14 13.93 -41.68
C GLU A 168 -11.56 13.58 -42.12
N GLY A 169 -11.73 13.19 -43.40
CA GLY A 169 -13.00 12.72 -43.92
C GLY A 169 -13.48 11.44 -43.22
N ALA A 170 -12.55 10.56 -42.82
CA ALA A 170 -12.85 9.35 -42.04
C ALA A 170 -13.30 9.68 -40.61
N LEU A 171 -12.57 10.54 -39.89
CA LEU A 171 -12.91 10.98 -38.54
C LEU A 171 -14.28 11.65 -38.48
N GLN A 172 -14.57 12.60 -39.38
CA GLN A 172 -15.90 13.22 -39.48
C GLN A 172 -17.01 12.19 -39.72
N ALA A 173 -16.75 11.14 -40.51
CA ALA A 173 -17.72 10.07 -40.75
C ALA A 173 -18.00 9.26 -39.46
N TYR A 174 -16.98 8.91 -38.69
CA TYR A 174 -17.11 8.17 -37.43
C TYR A 174 -17.71 9.00 -36.30
N GLU A 175 -17.30 10.25 -36.12
CA GLU A 175 -17.83 11.16 -35.09
C GLU A 175 -19.30 11.48 -35.31
N SER A 176 -19.73 11.60 -36.56
CA SER A 176 -21.13 11.88 -36.89
C SER A 176 -22.13 10.84 -36.36
N ILE A 177 -21.66 9.66 -35.95
CA ILE A 177 -22.46 8.58 -35.37
C ILE A 177 -22.74 8.81 -33.87
N LEU A 178 -21.91 9.57 -33.14
CA LEU A 178 -22.11 9.90 -31.73
C LEU A 178 -23.51 10.48 -31.42
N PRO A 179 -23.98 11.58 -32.07
CA PRO A 179 -25.30 12.14 -31.77
C PRO A 179 -26.45 11.18 -32.10
N ILE A 180 -26.29 10.32 -33.11
CA ILE A 180 -27.30 9.31 -33.47
C ILE A 180 -27.43 8.27 -32.34
N ILE A 181 -26.31 7.74 -31.83
CA ILE A 181 -26.35 6.76 -30.73
C ILE A 181 -27.00 7.38 -29.48
N GLN A 182 -26.66 8.63 -29.18
CA GLN A 182 -27.18 9.33 -28.00
C GLN A 182 -28.67 9.66 -28.09
N GLN A 183 -29.21 9.84 -29.29
CA GLN A 183 -30.64 10.04 -29.54
C GLN A 183 -31.48 8.75 -29.43
N HIS A 184 -30.89 7.57 -29.69
CA HIS A 184 -31.60 6.28 -29.71
C HIS A 184 -31.06 5.24 -28.70
N PRO A 185 -31.01 5.54 -27.37
CA PRO A 185 -30.39 4.65 -26.36
C PRO A 185 -31.16 3.34 -26.08
N ALA A 186 -32.39 3.22 -26.57
CA ALA A 186 -33.23 2.04 -26.42
C ALA A 186 -32.93 0.93 -27.44
N GLU A 187 -32.33 1.27 -28.60
CA GLU A 187 -32.06 0.33 -29.69
C GLU A 187 -30.80 -0.50 -29.43
N ARG A 188 -30.95 -1.83 -29.44
CA ARG A 188 -29.89 -2.78 -29.00
C ARG A 188 -29.74 -3.99 -29.92
N GLY A 189 -30.00 -3.80 -31.22
CA GLY A 189 -29.79 -4.85 -32.22
C GLY A 189 -28.33 -5.31 -32.31
N ASN A 190 -28.11 -6.61 -32.53
CA ASN A 190 -26.77 -7.18 -32.68
C ASN A 190 -26.00 -6.55 -33.86
N GLU A 191 -26.68 -6.30 -34.97
CA GLU A 191 -26.08 -5.63 -36.13
C GLU A 191 -25.80 -4.15 -35.84
N LEU A 192 -26.67 -3.45 -35.11
CA LEU A 192 -26.39 -2.08 -34.66
C LEU A 192 -25.11 -2.04 -33.82
N ALA A 193 -25.01 -2.93 -32.83
CA ALA A 193 -23.81 -3.08 -31.99
C ALA A 193 -22.55 -3.39 -32.82
N HIS A 194 -22.65 -4.24 -33.85
CA HIS A 194 -21.54 -4.55 -34.75
C HIS A 194 -20.96 -3.29 -35.42
N TRP A 195 -21.81 -2.46 -36.02
CA TRP A 195 -21.38 -1.26 -36.75
C TRP A 195 -20.97 -0.13 -35.80
N VAL A 196 -21.71 0.08 -34.71
CA VAL A 196 -21.35 1.03 -33.65
C VAL A 196 -19.99 0.72 -33.05
N GLU A 197 -19.72 -0.55 -32.69
CA GLU A 197 -18.42 -0.97 -32.15
C GLU A 197 -17.29 -0.71 -33.14
N THR A 198 -17.50 -1.05 -34.43
CA THR A 198 -16.48 -0.83 -35.48
C THR A 198 -16.20 0.66 -35.68
N SER A 199 -17.23 1.50 -35.66
CA SER A 199 -17.13 2.96 -35.77
C SER A 199 -16.31 3.55 -34.63
N LEU A 200 -16.70 3.25 -33.40
CA LEU A 200 -16.12 3.86 -32.21
C LEU A 200 -14.71 3.32 -31.99
N TYR A 201 -14.46 2.04 -32.29
CA TYR A 201 -13.12 1.45 -32.25
C TYR A 201 -12.12 2.17 -33.17
N ARG A 202 -12.47 2.31 -34.45
CA ARG A 202 -11.63 3.01 -35.44
C ARG A 202 -11.51 4.50 -35.12
N GLY A 203 -12.63 5.17 -34.85
CA GLY A 203 -12.67 6.59 -34.53
C GLY A 203 -11.82 6.96 -33.30
N SER A 204 -11.95 6.22 -32.19
CA SER A 204 -11.15 6.47 -30.98
C SER A 204 -9.64 6.35 -31.24
N LEU A 205 -9.20 5.33 -31.97
CA LEU A 205 -7.77 5.08 -32.19
C LEU A 205 -7.17 6.03 -33.23
N LEU A 206 -7.87 6.29 -34.34
CA LEU A 206 -7.45 7.30 -35.34
C LEU A 206 -7.38 8.70 -34.72
N LYS A 207 -8.37 9.09 -33.91
CA LYS A 207 -8.37 10.41 -33.28
C LYS A 207 -7.23 10.56 -32.27
N LEU A 208 -6.96 9.51 -31.49
CA LEU A 208 -5.80 9.47 -30.60
C LEU A 208 -4.45 9.48 -31.38
N GLY A 209 -4.43 9.05 -32.64
CA GLY A 209 -3.25 9.14 -33.51
C GLY A 209 -2.98 10.58 -33.95
N HIS A 210 -3.99 11.23 -34.53
CA HIS A 210 -3.84 12.49 -35.27
C HIS A 210 -4.22 13.77 -34.50
N HIS A 211 -5.16 13.69 -33.55
CA HIS A 211 -5.77 14.85 -32.86
C HIS A 211 -5.67 14.72 -31.33
N LYS A 212 -4.45 14.48 -30.82
CA LYS A 212 -4.18 14.30 -29.38
C LYS A 212 -4.58 15.51 -28.52
N ASP A 213 -4.57 16.71 -29.10
CA ASP A 213 -4.94 17.96 -28.43
C ASP A 213 -6.44 18.18 -28.28
N ASP A 214 -7.31 17.53 -29.08
CA ASP A 214 -8.75 17.55 -28.85
C ASP A 214 -9.14 16.55 -27.75
N VAL A 215 -8.90 16.98 -26.52
CA VAL A 215 -9.23 16.23 -25.30
C VAL A 215 -10.73 15.92 -25.21
N ALA A 216 -11.59 16.89 -25.53
CA ALA A 216 -13.04 16.74 -25.38
C ALA A 216 -13.61 15.70 -26.35
N GLY A 217 -13.26 15.79 -27.64
CA GLY A 217 -13.70 14.85 -28.66
C GLY A 217 -13.10 13.45 -28.47
N THR A 218 -11.82 13.35 -28.12
CA THR A 218 -11.14 12.07 -27.92
C THR A 218 -11.67 11.33 -26.69
N LEU A 219 -11.81 12.00 -25.54
CA LEU A 219 -12.46 11.41 -24.35
C LEU A 219 -13.94 11.09 -24.61
N GLY A 220 -14.64 11.90 -25.41
CA GLY A 220 -16.03 11.65 -25.81
C GLY A 220 -16.19 10.30 -26.53
N LEU A 221 -15.36 10.02 -27.54
CA LEU A 221 -15.36 8.73 -28.26
C LEU A 221 -15.04 7.55 -27.33
N PHE A 222 -14.00 7.66 -26.50
CA PHE A 222 -13.62 6.60 -25.56
C PHE A 222 -14.72 6.31 -24.52
N ARG A 223 -15.33 7.35 -23.94
CA ARG A 223 -16.44 7.22 -22.97
C ARG A 223 -17.69 6.64 -23.62
N GLU A 224 -18.01 6.99 -24.86
CA GLU A 224 -19.14 6.36 -25.59
C GLU A 224 -18.86 4.88 -25.88
N TYR A 225 -17.66 4.52 -26.38
CA TYR A 225 -17.28 3.12 -26.57
C TYR A 225 -17.43 2.32 -25.27
N TYR A 226 -16.90 2.86 -24.17
CA TYR A 226 -16.98 2.22 -22.86
C TYR A 226 -18.44 2.02 -22.41
N ARG A 227 -19.28 3.05 -22.52
CA ARG A 227 -20.71 3.01 -22.19
C ARG A 227 -21.47 1.97 -23.02
N GLN A 228 -21.28 1.97 -24.34
CA GLN A 228 -21.92 0.99 -25.22
C GLN A 228 -21.46 -0.44 -24.90
N SER A 229 -20.19 -0.62 -24.53
CA SER A 229 -19.63 -1.93 -24.21
C SER A 229 -20.29 -2.63 -23.02
N ALA A 230 -20.94 -1.89 -22.11
CA ALA A 230 -21.72 -2.46 -21.00
C ALA A 230 -23.01 -3.16 -21.45
N SER A 231 -23.54 -2.83 -22.64
CA SER A 231 -24.72 -3.49 -23.22
C SER A 231 -24.41 -4.81 -23.93
N TRP A 232 -23.14 -5.05 -24.26
CA TRP A 232 -22.70 -6.19 -25.07
C TRP A 232 -22.28 -7.39 -24.21
N SER A 233 -22.48 -8.61 -24.73
CA SER A 233 -22.02 -9.86 -24.08
C SER A 233 -20.54 -9.79 -23.65
N PRO A 234 -20.14 -10.26 -22.44
CA PRO A 234 -18.79 -10.05 -21.91
C PRO A 234 -17.65 -10.55 -22.81
N MET A 235 -17.84 -11.69 -23.50
CA MET A 235 -16.83 -12.32 -24.36
C MET A 235 -16.80 -11.76 -25.79
N TRP A 236 -17.80 -10.95 -26.18
CA TRP A 236 -17.91 -10.47 -27.56
C TRP A 236 -16.86 -9.40 -27.87
N ARG A 237 -16.03 -9.66 -28.91
CA ARG A 237 -14.93 -8.78 -29.36
C ARG A 237 -13.94 -8.38 -28.26
N ILE A 238 -13.67 -9.29 -27.32
CA ILE A 238 -12.87 -9.01 -26.12
C ILE A 238 -11.48 -8.39 -26.43
N ARG A 239 -10.79 -8.83 -27.50
CA ARG A 239 -9.49 -8.28 -27.93
C ARG A 239 -9.54 -6.80 -28.27
N LYS A 240 -10.52 -6.34 -29.05
CA LYS A 240 -10.70 -4.92 -29.38
C LYS A 240 -10.98 -4.07 -28.14
N ARG A 241 -11.76 -4.60 -27.19
CA ARG A 241 -11.99 -3.92 -25.90
C ARG A 241 -10.72 -3.79 -25.06
N LEU A 242 -9.83 -4.78 -25.08
CA LEU A 242 -8.52 -4.70 -24.40
C LEU A 242 -7.65 -3.58 -24.99
N VAL A 243 -7.59 -3.48 -26.33
CA VAL A 243 -6.89 -2.38 -27.02
C VAL A 243 -7.45 -1.02 -26.60
N ILE A 244 -8.78 -0.85 -26.62
CA ILE A 244 -9.41 0.41 -26.22
C ILE A 244 -9.12 0.75 -24.75
N LEU A 245 -9.26 -0.20 -23.82
CA LEU A 245 -9.00 0.06 -22.38
C LEU A 245 -7.52 0.40 -22.11
N ARG A 246 -6.59 -0.27 -22.79
CA ARG A 246 -5.14 -0.01 -22.72
C ARG A 246 -4.78 1.42 -23.15
N TYR A 247 -5.38 1.92 -24.24
CA TYR A 247 -5.13 3.27 -24.72
C TYR A 247 -5.95 4.33 -23.98
N PHE A 248 -7.16 4.00 -23.52
CA PHE A 248 -8.02 4.92 -22.77
C PHE A 248 -7.43 5.24 -21.39
N THR A 249 -7.01 4.25 -20.60
CA THR A 249 -6.35 4.48 -19.29
C THR A 249 -5.13 5.39 -19.44
N ARG A 250 -4.21 5.03 -20.34
CA ARG A 250 -3.03 5.84 -20.70
C ARG A 250 -3.35 7.28 -21.09
N TYR A 251 -4.31 7.47 -21.98
CA TYR A 251 -4.68 8.79 -22.43
C TYR A 251 -5.29 9.62 -21.29
N LEU A 252 -6.17 9.02 -20.50
CA LEU A 252 -6.81 9.67 -19.35
C LEU A 252 -5.76 10.16 -18.33
N SER A 253 -4.78 9.33 -17.99
CA SER A 253 -3.67 9.71 -17.10
C SER A 253 -2.79 10.80 -17.70
N SER A 254 -2.47 10.73 -19.00
CA SER A 254 -1.68 11.77 -19.67
C SER A 254 -2.40 13.14 -19.71
N VAL A 255 -3.73 13.13 -19.86
CA VAL A 255 -4.57 14.33 -19.84
C VAL A 255 -4.69 14.90 -18.42
N TYR A 256 -4.75 14.04 -17.39
CA TYR A 256 -4.75 14.44 -15.99
C TYR A 256 -3.42 15.12 -15.60
N VAL A 257 -2.27 14.53 -15.96
CA VAL A 257 -0.93 15.13 -15.74
C VAL A 257 -0.79 16.49 -16.43
N GLN A 258 -1.42 16.69 -17.59
CA GLN A 258 -1.47 17.99 -18.28
C GLN A 258 -2.44 19.01 -17.66
N GLY A 259 -3.19 18.65 -16.60
CA GLY A 259 -4.21 19.52 -16.01
C GLY A 259 -5.44 19.76 -16.90
N LYS A 260 -5.61 19.01 -17.99
CA LYS A 260 -6.68 19.17 -18.99
C LYS A 260 -7.87 18.20 -18.77
N TYR A 261 -7.92 17.49 -17.65
CA TYR A 261 -8.96 16.49 -17.39
C TYR A 261 -10.35 17.10 -17.27
N ILE A 262 -11.28 16.59 -18.08
CA ILE A 262 -12.70 16.99 -18.12
C ILE A 262 -13.52 15.86 -17.48
N PRO A 263 -14.15 16.05 -16.30
CA PRO A 263 -14.97 15.02 -15.67
C PRO A 263 -16.10 14.49 -16.56
N SER A 264 -16.46 13.22 -16.37
CA SER A 264 -17.57 12.59 -17.09
C SER A 264 -18.93 13.11 -16.58
N SER A 265 -19.81 13.51 -17.50
CA SER A 265 -21.14 14.07 -17.19
C SER A 265 -22.10 13.11 -16.46
N ILE A 266 -21.73 11.84 -16.31
CA ILE A 266 -22.46 10.86 -15.50
C ILE A 266 -22.13 11.05 -14.01
N VAL A 267 -20.86 11.30 -13.69
CA VAL A 267 -20.36 11.48 -12.32
C VAL A 267 -20.91 12.75 -11.68
N THR A 268 -21.19 13.77 -12.49
CA THR A 268 -21.81 15.02 -12.01
C THR A 268 -23.26 14.85 -11.56
N VAL A 269 -23.98 13.79 -12.00
CA VAL A 269 -25.41 13.62 -11.65
C VAL A 269 -25.63 13.21 -10.20
N GLU A 270 -24.71 12.43 -9.61
CA GLU A 270 -24.77 12.09 -8.17
C GLU A 270 -24.39 13.27 -7.26
N VAL A 271 -23.71 14.29 -7.81
CA VAL A 271 -23.22 15.48 -7.09
C VAL A 271 -24.10 16.72 -7.37
N ASN A 272 -25.21 16.57 -8.11
CA ASN A 272 -26.03 17.69 -8.59
C ASN A 272 -26.92 18.34 -7.51
N SER A 273 -26.27 18.99 -6.55
CA SER A 273 -26.66 20.32 -6.10
C SER A 273 -25.41 21.20 -6.05
N VAL A 274 -25.52 22.45 -6.53
CA VAL A 274 -24.44 23.45 -6.73
C VAL A 274 -23.69 23.37 -8.07
N SER A 275 -23.85 24.42 -8.87
CA SER A 275 -23.28 24.64 -10.21
C SER A 275 -21.81 25.10 -10.21
N HIS A 276 -21.02 24.63 -9.25
CA HIS A 276 -19.58 24.90 -9.14
C HIS A 276 -18.86 23.63 -8.69
N ILE A 277 -18.43 22.81 -9.65
CA ILE A 277 -17.44 21.76 -9.39
C ILE A 277 -16.15 22.48 -9.04
N SER A 278 -15.83 22.54 -7.76
CA SER A 278 -14.59 23.16 -7.30
C SER A 278 -13.39 22.29 -7.71
N ASN A 279 -12.24 22.92 -7.97
CA ASN A 279 -11.00 22.22 -8.38
C ASN A 279 -10.63 21.06 -7.42
N TYR A 280 -11.06 21.14 -6.17
CA TYR A 280 -10.86 20.14 -5.11
C TYR A 280 -11.53 18.78 -5.39
N GLN A 281 -12.59 18.71 -6.19
CA GLN A 281 -13.25 17.42 -6.52
C GLN A 281 -12.61 16.71 -7.71
N THR A 282 -11.86 17.43 -8.56
CA THR A 282 -11.26 16.90 -9.79
C THR A 282 -10.43 15.62 -9.58
N PRO A 283 -9.56 15.51 -8.54
CA PRO A 283 -8.76 14.29 -8.30
C PRO A 283 -9.61 13.06 -7.95
N SER A 284 -10.63 13.20 -7.10
CA SER A 284 -11.47 12.06 -6.69
C SER A 284 -12.36 11.58 -7.84
N LEU A 285 -12.86 12.50 -8.69
CA LEU A 285 -13.62 12.10 -9.88
C LEU A 285 -12.74 11.39 -10.93
N PHE A 286 -11.48 11.83 -11.11
CA PHE A 286 -10.50 11.12 -11.94
C PHE A 286 -10.23 9.72 -11.38
N PHE A 287 -10.00 9.60 -10.07
CA PHE A 287 -9.73 8.33 -9.41
C PHE A 287 -10.87 7.30 -9.59
N ILE A 288 -12.12 7.74 -9.44
CA ILE A 288 -13.29 6.88 -9.66
C ILE A 288 -13.35 6.38 -11.11
N GLU A 289 -13.09 7.24 -12.11
CA GLU A 289 -13.10 6.84 -13.51
C GLU A 289 -11.96 5.86 -13.83
N ILE A 290 -10.70 6.17 -13.44
CA ILE A 290 -9.54 5.32 -13.74
C ILE A 290 -9.64 3.96 -13.02
N ALA A 291 -10.14 3.91 -11.78
CA ALA A 291 -10.34 2.66 -11.04
C ALA A 291 -11.39 1.74 -11.68
N GLN A 292 -12.48 2.30 -12.24
CA GLN A 292 -13.47 1.53 -12.99
C GLN A 292 -12.91 0.98 -14.30
N LEU A 293 -12.10 1.79 -15.02
CA LEU A 293 -11.45 1.37 -16.25
C LEU A 293 -10.44 0.24 -16.00
N HIS A 294 -9.62 0.35 -14.96
CA HIS A 294 -8.69 -0.71 -14.56
C HIS A 294 -9.39 -1.99 -14.15
N LYS A 295 -10.52 -1.92 -13.40
CA LYS A 295 -11.31 -3.12 -13.09
C LYS A 295 -11.84 -3.80 -14.34
N SER A 296 -12.40 -3.03 -15.27
CA SER A 296 -12.91 -3.54 -16.55
C SER A 296 -11.81 -4.12 -17.45
N TYR A 297 -10.58 -3.58 -17.34
CA TYR A 297 -9.40 -4.09 -18.04
C TYR A 297 -8.93 -5.41 -17.40
N GLU A 298 -8.76 -5.47 -16.08
CA GLU A 298 -8.40 -6.69 -15.33
C GLU A 298 -9.33 -7.87 -15.69
N ASP A 299 -10.65 -7.68 -15.58
CA ASP A 299 -11.65 -8.72 -15.81
C ASP A 299 -11.57 -9.29 -17.23
N LYS A 300 -11.38 -8.42 -18.23
CA LYS A 300 -11.25 -8.83 -19.64
C LYS A 300 -9.90 -9.47 -19.93
N LEU A 301 -8.83 -8.95 -19.33
CA LEU A 301 -7.48 -9.44 -19.53
C LEU A 301 -7.37 -10.87 -18.97
N TYR A 302 -7.82 -11.08 -17.73
CA TYR A 302 -7.76 -12.38 -17.07
C TYR A 302 -8.69 -13.44 -17.66
N ALA A 303 -9.73 -13.05 -18.40
CA ALA A 303 -10.55 -13.96 -19.19
C ALA A 303 -9.84 -14.49 -20.46
N VAL A 304 -8.88 -13.74 -21.02
CA VAL A 304 -8.12 -14.13 -22.22
C VAL A 304 -6.74 -14.72 -21.87
N THR A 305 -6.08 -14.21 -20.82
CA THR A 305 -4.72 -14.63 -20.44
C THR A 305 -4.73 -15.95 -19.68
N ALA A 306 -4.12 -16.98 -20.27
CA ALA A 306 -3.71 -18.19 -19.60
C ALA A 306 -2.38 -18.00 -18.85
N PHE A 307 -2.07 -18.90 -17.91
CA PHE A 307 -0.76 -18.96 -17.25
C PHE A 307 0.36 -19.23 -18.30
N PRO A 308 1.52 -18.56 -18.23
CA PRO A 308 2.56 -18.68 -19.25
C PRO A 308 3.17 -20.09 -19.28
N LYS A 309 3.53 -20.56 -20.48
CA LYS A 309 4.32 -21.79 -20.64
C LYS A 309 5.79 -21.52 -20.32
N ALA A 310 6.57 -22.57 -20.08
CA ALA A 310 8.00 -22.46 -19.81
C ALA A 310 8.73 -21.61 -20.89
N GLY A 311 9.45 -20.58 -20.45
CA GLY A 311 10.16 -19.63 -21.32
C GLY A 311 9.31 -18.53 -21.96
N GLN A 312 7.99 -18.49 -21.72
CA GLN A 312 7.11 -17.39 -22.13
C GLN A 312 6.86 -16.42 -20.97
N SER A 313 6.52 -15.17 -21.31
CA SER A 313 6.14 -14.10 -20.38
C SER A 313 4.79 -13.49 -20.78
N ASN A 314 4.01 -13.05 -19.79
CA ASN A 314 2.70 -12.43 -20.01
C ASN A 314 2.81 -10.90 -20.00
N GLY A 315 3.49 -10.34 -21.02
CA GLY A 315 3.80 -8.90 -21.12
C GLY A 315 2.59 -7.96 -20.98
N GLN A 316 1.39 -8.36 -21.44
CA GLN A 316 0.17 -7.57 -21.27
C GLN A 316 -0.26 -7.41 -19.81
N VAL A 317 0.00 -8.40 -18.94
CA VAL A 317 -0.29 -8.32 -17.50
C VAL A 317 0.69 -7.38 -16.81
N ILE A 318 1.97 -7.43 -17.20
CA ILE A 318 3.03 -6.56 -16.67
C ILE A 318 2.79 -5.11 -17.08
N GLU A 319 2.42 -4.88 -18.34
CA GLU A 319 2.05 -3.56 -18.86
C GLU A 319 0.82 -2.97 -18.14
N PHE A 320 -0.20 -3.81 -17.87
CA PHE A 320 -1.35 -3.43 -17.06
C PHE A 320 -0.96 -3.04 -15.63
N VAL A 321 -0.15 -3.86 -14.94
CA VAL A 321 0.31 -3.59 -13.58
C VAL A 321 1.15 -2.30 -13.52
N ASN A 322 2.05 -2.08 -14.47
CA ASN A 322 2.84 -0.85 -14.55
C ASN A 322 1.96 0.40 -14.71
N GLN A 323 0.92 0.32 -15.55
CA GLN A 323 -0.04 1.42 -15.71
C GLN A 323 -0.86 1.63 -14.42
N LEU A 324 -1.35 0.55 -13.80
CA LEU A 324 -2.12 0.60 -12.55
C LEU A 324 -1.35 1.29 -11.40
N VAL A 325 -0.07 0.93 -11.23
CA VAL A 325 0.79 1.53 -10.20
C VAL A 325 1.15 2.97 -10.54
N HIS A 326 1.44 3.27 -11.81
CA HIS A 326 1.65 4.65 -12.26
C HIS A 326 0.44 5.54 -11.95
N ASP A 327 -0.76 5.09 -12.32
CA ASP A 327 -2.01 5.85 -12.13
C ASP A 327 -2.36 6.03 -10.63
N LEU A 328 -2.04 5.05 -9.78
CA LEU A 328 -2.16 5.21 -8.32
C LEU A 328 -1.13 6.20 -7.76
N ASN A 329 0.09 6.23 -8.30
CA ASN A 329 1.12 7.17 -7.87
C ASN A 329 0.80 8.63 -8.24
N LEU A 330 -0.01 8.88 -9.28
CA LEU A 330 -0.51 10.22 -9.62
C LEU A 330 -1.39 10.85 -8.52
N MET A 331 -1.94 10.04 -7.61
CA MET A 331 -2.73 10.50 -6.46
C MET A 331 -1.86 10.98 -5.28
N GLY A 332 -0.56 10.68 -5.26
CA GLY A 332 0.35 11.07 -4.18
C GLY A 332 -0.10 10.59 -2.80
N ASP A 333 -0.12 11.52 -1.83
CA ASP A 333 -0.50 11.27 -0.43
C ASP A 333 -2.02 11.12 -0.21
N ALA A 334 -2.85 11.34 -1.23
CA ALA A 334 -4.29 11.12 -1.14
C ALA A 334 -4.68 9.63 -1.13
N VAL A 335 -3.73 8.72 -1.38
CA VAL A 335 -3.96 7.27 -1.41
C VAL A 335 -4.18 6.74 0.02
N THR A 336 -5.34 6.14 0.23
CA THR A 336 -5.74 5.53 1.50
C THR A 336 -5.13 4.14 1.73
N SER A 337 -5.03 3.71 2.98
CA SER A 337 -4.60 2.35 3.35
C SER A 337 -5.53 1.27 2.74
N THR A 338 -6.81 1.58 2.55
CA THR A 338 -7.76 0.72 1.83
C THR A 338 -7.38 0.51 0.37
N GLU A 339 -6.94 1.55 -0.33
CA GLU A 339 -6.58 1.49 -1.75
C GLU A 339 -5.26 0.73 -1.96
N LEU A 340 -4.29 0.90 -1.06
CA LEU A 340 -3.07 0.09 -1.04
C LEU A 340 -3.36 -1.40 -0.80
N ARG A 341 -4.31 -1.74 0.09
CA ARG A 341 -4.76 -3.13 0.29
C ARG A 341 -5.38 -3.72 -0.97
N GLY A 342 -6.22 -2.96 -1.68
CA GLY A 342 -6.77 -3.38 -2.97
C GLY A 342 -5.70 -3.54 -4.07
N LEU A 343 -4.67 -2.68 -4.10
CA LEU A 343 -3.52 -2.87 -4.98
C LEU A 343 -2.77 -4.16 -4.66
N VAL A 344 -2.43 -4.41 -3.39
CA VAL A 344 -1.74 -5.64 -2.94
C VAL A 344 -2.53 -6.89 -3.36
N GLU A 345 -3.85 -6.91 -3.16
CA GLU A 345 -4.71 -8.01 -3.61
C GLU A 345 -4.68 -8.18 -5.14
N THR A 346 -4.70 -7.08 -5.89
CA THR A 346 -4.60 -7.07 -7.35
C THR A 346 -3.25 -7.62 -7.85
N LEU A 347 -2.16 -7.29 -7.16
CA LEU A 347 -0.82 -7.82 -7.44
C LEU A 347 -0.75 -9.32 -7.14
N TYR A 348 -1.35 -9.80 -6.04
CA TYR A 348 -1.49 -11.24 -5.77
C TYR A 348 -2.30 -11.97 -6.86
N ARG A 349 -3.34 -11.34 -7.43
CA ARG A 349 -4.06 -11.89 -8.61
C ARG A 349 -3.20 -11.87 -9.88
N ALA A 350 -2.34 -10.86 -10.07
CA ALA A 350 -1.38 -10.80 -11.18
C ALA A 350 -0.28 -11.88 -11.08
N ILE A 351 0.17 -12.22 -9.87
CA ILE A 351 1.10 -13.33 -9.62
C ILE A 351 0.48 -14.67 -10.06
N GLN A 352 -0.82 -14.90 -9.87
CA GLN A 352 -1.50 -16.11 -10.37
C GLN A 352 -1.56 -16.20 -11.92
N LYS A 353 -1.24 -15.11 -12.63
CA LYS A 353 -1.24 -15.00 -14.09
C LYS A 353 0.16 -14.85 -14.68
N THR A 354 1.20 -14.85 -13.87
CA THR A 354 2.60 -14.70 -14.28
C THR A 354 3.47 -15.77 -13.63
N PHE A 355 4.70 -15.96 -14.11
CA PHE A 355 5.64 -16.90 -13.51
C PHE A 355 6.92 -16.15 -13.18
N ASN A 356 7.23 -16.03 -11.88
CA ASN A 356 8.52 -15.49 -11.41
C ASN A 356 8.87 -14.11 -11.98
N SER A 357 7.88 -13.23 -12.18
CA SER A 357 8.08 -11.89 -12.77
C SER A 357 8.65 -10.92 -11.74
N PRO A 358 9.87 -10.36 -11.94
CA PRO A 358 10.49 -9.47 -10.96
C PRO A 358 9.70 -8.15 -10.80
N VAL A 359 9.15 -7.61 -11.89
CA VAL A 359 8.41 -6.34 -11.91
C VAL A 359 7.20 -6.37 -10.97
N ILE A 360 6.44 -7.46 -10.97
CA ILE A 360 5.26 -7.60 -10.10
C ILE A 360 5.67 -7.75 -8.63
N VAL A 361 6.77 -8.45 -8.34
CA VAL A 361 7.28 -8.60 -6.98
C VAL A 361 7.87 -7.28 -6.44
N ARG A 362 8.52 -6.47 -7.29
CA ARG A 362 8.95 -5.11 -6.95
C ARG A 362 7.78 -4.20 -6.58
N HIS A 363 6.73 -4.17 -7.40
CA HIS A 363 5.53 -3.39 -7.09
C HIS A 363 4.83 -3.89 -5.83
N LEU A 364 4.82 -5.21 -5.59
CA LEU A 364 4.27 -5.80 -4.36
C LEU A 364 5.08 -5.36 -3.13
N PHE A 365 6.41 -5.42 -3.20
CA PHE A 365 7.28 -4.93 -2.14
C PHE A 365 7.02 -3.44 -1.82
N ILE A 366 7.04 -2.57 -2.82
CA ILE A 366 6.80 -1.13 -2.65
C ILE A 366 5.39 -0.86 -2.08
N ALA A 367 4.37 -1.58 -2.53
CA ALA A 367 3.01 -1.45 -2.02
C ALA A 367 2.89 -1.89 -0.56
N LEU A 368 3.56 -2.99 -0.16
CA LEU A 368 3.59 -3.47 1.23
C LEU A 368 4.35 -2.52 2.17
N VAL A 369 5.47 -1.94 1.72
CA VAL A 369 6.20 -0.91 2.48
C VAL A 369 5.33 0.34 2.68
N ARG A 370 4.67 0.83 1.62
CA ARG A 370 3.74 1.98 1.73
C ARG A 370 2.54 1.70 2.63
N LEU A 371 2.00 0.48 2.57
CA LEU A 371 0.91 0.04 3.45
C LEU A 371 1.37 -0.11 4.91
N GLY A 372 2.64 -0.41 5.13
CA GLY A 372 3.19 -0.65 6.46
C GLY A 372 3.03 -2.08 6.96
N GLU A 373 3.12 -3.07 6.07
CA GLU A 373 3.16 -4.51 6.41
C GLU A 373 4.57 -5.07 6.14
N TYR A 374 5.49 -4.83 7.07
CA TYR A 374 6.93 -5.02 6.83
C TYR A 374 7.37 -6.48 6.79
N ASP A 375 6.66 -7.39 7.47
CA ASP A 375 7.01 -8.83 7.45
C ASP A 375 6.74 -9.46 6.08
N GLU A 376 5.60 -9.14 5.45
CA GLU A 376 5.34 -9.53 4.05
C GLU A 376 6.30 -8.82 3.08
N ALA A 377 6.63 -7.54 3.34
CA ALA A 377 7.61 -6.80 2.53
C ALA A 377 8.99 -7.45 2.53
N LYS A 378 9.51 -7.91 3.69
CA LYS A 378 10.78 -8.66 3.77
C LYS A 378 10.77 -9.91 2.88
N HIS A 379 9.68 -10.67 2.88
CA HIS A 379 9.55 -11.87 2.04
C HIS A 379 9.40 -11.55 0.55
N ALA A 380 8.73 -10.45 0.20
CA ALA A 380 8.66 -9.94 -1.16
C ALA A 380 10.06 -9.52 -1.66
N LEU A 381 10.82 -8.76 -0.85
CA LEU A 381 12.20 -8.33 -1.14
C LEU A 381 13.14 -9.52 -1.34
N GLN A 382 13.15 -10.49 -0.42
CA GLN A 382 13.94 -11.73 -0.54
C GLN A 382 13.58 -12.52 -1.81
N SER A 383 12.32 -12.47 -2.24
CA SER A 383 11.89 -13.10 -3.49
C SER A 383 12.37 -12.33 -4.72
N TYR A 384 12.29 -11.00 -4.70
CA TYR A 384 12.79 -10.11 -5.75
C TYR A 384 14.31 -10.25 -5.97
N LEU A 385 15.11 -10.22 -4.89
CA LEU A 385 16.57 -10.38 -4.94
C LEU A 385 16.98 -11.71 -5.59
N ARG A 386 16.29 -12.81 -5.28
CA ARG A 386 16.51 -14.14 -5.89
C ARG A 386 16.10 -14.20 -7.36
N LEU A 387 15.07 -13.44 -7.79
CA LEU A 387 14.65 -13.40 -9.19
C LEU A 387 15.66 -12.67 -10.09
N ILE A 388 16.21 -11.55 -9.60
CA ILE A 388 17.27 -10.80 -10.27
C ILE A 388 18.61 -11.55 -10.20
N GLY A 389 18.83 -12.34 -9.14
CA GLY A 389 20.09 -13.05 -8.89
C GLY A 389 21.11 -12.21 -8.12
N LEU A 390 20.64 -11.29 -7.27
CA LEU A 390 21.48 -10.58 -6.30
C LEU A 390 21.69 -11.38 -5.00
N SER A 391 20.77 -12.30 -4.68
CA SER A 391 20.93 -13.28 -3.60
C SER A 391 20.74 -14.70 -4.09
N THR A 392 21.45 -15.64 -3.46
CA THR A 392 21.35 -17.08 -3.69
C THR A 392 20.71 -17.78 -2.49
N GLN A 393 20.06 -18.92 -2.74
CA GLN A 393 19.46 -19.72 -1.67
C GLN A 393 20.49 -20.21 -0.64
N ALA A 394 21.75 -20.43 -1.05
CA ALA A 394 22.83 -20.80 -0.14
C ALA A 394 23.16 -19.68 0.87
N GLN A 395 23.22 -18.41 0.42
CA GLN A 395 23.41 -17.27 1.32
C GLN A 395 22.25 -17.13 2.33
N ASP A 396 21.00 -17.33 1.88
CA ASP A 396 19.83 -17.33 2.76
C ASP A 396 19.76 -18.55 3.71
N GLU A 397 20.44 -19.65 3.38
CA GLU A 397 20.56 -20.84 4.24
C GLU A 397 21.69 -20.69 5.28
N SER A 398 22.87 -20.17 4.92
CA SER A 398 23.92 -19.82 5.90
C SER A 398 23.44 -18.76 6.91
N ARG A 399 22.63 -17.77 6.47
CA ARG A 399 21.93 -16.84 7.38
C ARG A 399 21.05 -17.56 8.42
N ARG A 400 20.38 -18.64 8.05
CA ARG A 400 19.49 -19.42 8.96
C ARG A 400 20.25 -20.38 9.85
N ASN A 401 21.41 -20.86 9.41
CA ASN A 401 22.22 -21.84 10.14
C ASN A 401 23.11 -21.21 11.23
N GLY A 402 23.15 -19.87 11.32
CA GLY A 402 23.86 -19.15 12.38
C GLY A 402 25.37 -19.03 12.18
N GLU A 403 25.88 -19.31 10.98
CA GLU A 403 27.31 -19.34 10.65
C GLU A 403 28.00 -17.95 10.70
N ALA A 404 27.24 -16.87 10.88
CA ALA A 404 27.75 -15.50 11.01
C ALA A 404 27.27 -14.81 12.32
N LEU A 405 27.10 -15.58 13.41
CA LEU A 405 26.76 -15.03 14.73
C LEU A 405 28.03 -14.80 15.55
N VAL A 406 28.43 -13.53 15.73
CA VAL A 406 29.44 -13.18 16.74
C VAL A 406 28.79 -13.20 18.12
N THR A 407 29.25 -14.11 18.99
CA THR A 407 28.89 -14.11 20.40
C THR A 407 29.81 -13.17 21.17
N TYR A 408 29.33 -11.98 21.51
CA TYR A 408 30.07 -11.03 22.34
C TYR A 408 30.29 -11.57 23.76
N ALA A 409 31.25 -11.01 24.50
CA ALA A 409 31.56 -11.39 25.89
C ALA A 409 30.36 -11.30 26.85
N ASP A 410 29.34 -10.50 26.52
CA ASP A 410 28.06 -10.39 27.23
C ASP A 410 27.08 -11.56 26.94
N GLY A 411 27.44 -12.53 26.10
CA GLY A 411 26.62 -13.69 25.73
C GLY A 411 25.64 -13.46 24.58
N ARG A 412 25.64 -12.26 23.98
CA ARG A 412 24.76 -11.93 22.84
C ARG A 412 25.36 -12.43 21.52
N ALA A 413 24.64 -13.32 20.84
CA ALA A 413 24.86 -13.64 19.44
C ALA A 413 24.29 -12.53 18.55
N MET A 414 25.12 -11.83 17.79
CA MET A 414 24.71 -10.81 16.81
C MET A 414 25.09 -11.26 15.40
N PRO A 415 24.16 -11.19 14.43
CA PRO A 415 24.48 -11.49 13.04
C PRO A 415 25.44 -10.42 12.50
N VAL A 416 26.55 -10.87 11.93
CA VAL A 416 27.48 -10.03 11.16
C VAL A 416 26.98 -9.95 9.72
N PRO A 417 27.07 -8.79 9.03
CA PRO A 417 26.71 -8.71 7.62
C PRO A 417 27.49 -9.72 6.77
N ILE A 418 26.79 -10.65 6.10
CA ILE A 418 27.43 -11.62 5.21
C ILE A 418 27.61 -10.98 3.83
N ILE A 419 28.73 -10.29 3.64
CA ILE A 419 29.01 -9.54 2.42
C ILE A 419 29.78 -10.41 1.42
N ALA A 420 29.22 -10.59 0.22
CA ALA A 420 29.88 -11.32 -0.86
C ALA A 420 30.84 -10.41 -1.67
N ASP A 421 32.14 -10.59 -1.46
CA ASP A 421 33.26 -10.08 -2.27
C ASP A 421 33.45 -8.55 -2.33
N THR A 422 33.54 -7.86 -1.18
CA THR A 422 34.07 -6.48 -1.10
C THR A 422 34.95 -6.26 0.14
N HIS A 423 35.75 -5.18 0.10
CA HIS A 423 36.77 -4.69 1.07
C HIS A 423 36.49 -4.90 2.58
N VAL A 424 35.22 -4.98 2.98
CA VAL A 424 34.82 -5.26 4.37
C VAL A 424 35.16 -6.70 4.79
N GLY A 425 35.25 -7.64 3.84
CA GLY A 425 35.77 -8.99 4.08
C GLY A 425 37.25 -8.97 4.50
N GLU A 426 38.07 -8.10 3.92
CA GLU A 426 39.47 -7.93 4.33
C GLU A 426 39.56 -7.31 5.74
N ILE A 427 38.66 -6.36 6.06
CA ILE A 427 38.53 -5.78 7.41
C ILE A 427 38.06 -6.82 8.43
N LEU A 428 37.18 -7.76 8.04
CA LEU A 428 36.68 -8.87 8.86
C LEU A 428 37.73 -9.97 9.06
N ASP A 429 38.51 -10.31 8.03
CA ASP A 429 39.64 -11.23 8.14
C ASP A 429 40.76 -10.66 9.04
N GLU A 430 40.99 -9.33 9.00
CA GLU A 430 41.81 -8.64 10.01
C GLU A 430 41.20 -8.68 11.41
N MET A 431 39.88 -8.50 11.55
CA MET A 431 39.17 -8.53 12.85
C MET A 431 39.21 -9.90 13.52
N LEU A 432 39.17 -10.99 12.76
CA LEU A 432 39.11 -12.35 13.30
C LEU A 432 40.49 -12.94 13.63
N GLY A 433 41.58 -12.25 13.25
CA GLY A 433 42.95 -12.68 13.55
C GLY A 433 43.37 -14.01 12.89
N THR A 434 42.58 -14.52 11.94
CA THR A 434 42.74 -15.82 11.27
C THR A 434 43.86 -15.83 10.21
N SER A 435 45.01 -15.27 10.56
CA SER A 435 46.24 -15.18 9.74
C SER A 435 47.00 -16.52 9.59
N GLY A 436 46.30 -17.66 9.60
CA GLY A 436 46.92 -18.98 9.65
C GLY A 436 46.04 -20.19 9.37
N VAL A 437 44.80 -20.01 8.88
CA VAL A 437 44.04 -21.12 8.27
C VAL A 437 44.06 -20.91 6.77
N GLU A 438 44.60 -21.88 6.03
CA GLU A 438 44.62 -21.82 4.56
C GLU A 438 43.18 -21.78 4.03
N ASN A 439 42.85 -20.70 3.32
CA ASN A 439 41.54 -20.51 2.67
C ASN A 439 41.39 -21.48 1.46
N GLU A 440 41.19 -22.77 1.75
CA GLU A 440 40.66 -23.74 0.77
C GLU A 440 39.15 -23.56 0.55
N ALA A 441 38.47 -22.80 1.42
CA ALA A 441 37.19 -22.18 1.12
C ALA A 441 37.41 -20.80 0.47
N LEU A 442 36.60 -20.47 -0.54
CA LEU A 442 36.59 -19.21 -1.31
C LEU A 442 37.57 -19.04 -2.49
N GLN A 443 38.13 -20.13 -3.05
CA GLN A 443 38.27 -20.19 -4.52
C GLN A 443 36.92 -20.48 -5.21
N PHE A 444 35.91 -19.65 -4.92
CA PHE A 444 34.61 -19.72 -5.59
C PHE A 444 34.66 -19.04 -6.96
N ASN A 445 35.37 -19.69 -7.89
CA ASN A 445 35.37 -19.50 -9.34
C ASN A 445 34.69 -18.21 -9.84
N SER A 446 35.46 -17.16 -10.09
CA SER A 446 35.04 -16.00 -10.89
C SER A 446 34.54 -16.38 -12.29
N ASP A 447 34.85 -17.60 -12.76
CA ASP A 447 34.29 -18.20 -13.97
C ASP A 447 32.88 -18.82 -13.81
N ARG A 448 32.41 -19.16 -12.60
CA ARG A 448 31.01 -19.62 -12.39
C ARG A 448 29.99 -18.49 -12.43
N ALA A 449 30.38 -17.26 -12.10
CA ALA A 449 29.54 -16.08 -12.24
C ALA A 449 29.11 -15.81 -13.71
N LYS A 450 29.79 -16.41 -14.70
CA LYS A 450 29.42 -16.35 -16.13
C LYS A 450 28.31 -17.33 -16.52
N ASP A 451 28.07 -18.38 -15.72
CA ASP A 451 27.19 -19.50 -16.07
C ASP A 451 25.82 -19.50 -15.35
N GLU A 452 25.68 -18.78 -14.22
CA GLU A 452 24.37 -18.60 -13.58
C GLU A 452 23.52 -17.55 -14.30
N LYS A 453 23.00 -17.97 -15.47
CA LYS A 453 21.85 -17.33 -16.11
C LYS A 453 20.66 -17.38 -15.15
N THR A 454 20.49 -16.29 -14.40
CA THR A 454 19.40 -16.00 -13.47
C THR A 454 18.05 -16.32 -14.09
N ILE A 455 17.04 -16.63 -13.28
CA ILE A 455 15.72 -17.01 -13.81
C ILE A 455 15.16 -15.88 -14.69
N ALA A 456 15.31 -14.62 -14.27
CA ALA A 456 14.99 -13.45 -15.09
C ALA A 456 15.78 -13.39 -16.42
N SER A 457 17.10 -13.65 -16.43
CA SER A 457 17.90 -13.63 -17.67
C SER A 457 17.47 -14.65 -18.74
N LYS A 458 16.71 -15.69 -18.36
CA LYS A 458 16.10 -16.66 -19.28
C LYS A 458 14.82 -16.11 -19.93
N HIS A 459 14.16 -15.14 -19.30
CA HIS A 459 13.01 -14.43 -19.84
C HIS A 459 13.47 -13.15 -20.57
N LYS A 460 13.83 -13.29 -21.86
CA LYS A 460 14.35 -12.19 -22.72
C LYS A 460 13.48 -10.91 -22.79
N GLY A 461 12.23 -10.95 -22.33
CA GLY A 461 11.30 -9.81 -22.34
C GLY A 461 11.03 -9.18 -20.96
N GLU A 462 11.67 -9.63 -19.89
CA GLU A 462 11.48 -9.15 -18.51
C GLU A 462 12.82 -8.80 -17.84
N GLN A 463 13.63 -7.97 -18.50
CA GLN A 463 14.83 -7.39 -17.89
C GLN A 463 14.44 -6.14 -17.11
N GLU A 464 14.73 -6.12 -15.80
CA GLU A 464 14.60 -4.93 -14.97
C GLU A 464 15.67 -3.89 -15.35
N ASN A 465 15.31 -2.61 -15.21
CA ASN A 465 16.23 -1.49 -15.42
C ASN A 465 17.08 -1.29 -14.15
N ASP A 466 18.38 -1.03 -14.30
CA ASP A 466 19.27 -0.81 -13.14
C ASP A 466 18.75 0.30 -12.21
N LEU A 467 18.13 1.36 -12.77
CA LEU A 467 17.49 2.43 -12.00
C LEU A 467 16.33 1.93 -11.12
N ASP A 468 15.46 1.06 -11.66
CA ASP A 468 14.32 0.49 -10.94
C ASP A 468 14.78 -0.47 -9.82
N ILE A 469 15.93 -1.14 -10.02
CA ILE A 469 16.60 -1.95 -9.00
C ILE A 469 17.14 -1.04 -7.89
N LEU A 470 17.87 0.02 -8.23
CA LEU A 470 18.43 0.98 -7.26
C LEU A 470 17.31 1.62 -6.41
N LEU A 471 16.23 2.10 -7.03
CA LEU A 471 15.09 2.70 -6.31
C LEU A 471 14.42 1.70 -5.37
N CYS A 472 14.24 0.44 -5.79
CA CYS A 472 13.70 -0.62 -4.94
C CYS A 472 14.59 -0.91 -3.73
N LEU A 473 15.91 -0.95 -3.92
CA LEU A 473 16.89 -1.17 -2.86
C LEU A 473 16.99 0.02 -1.89
N ILE A 474 16.86 1.26 -2.37
CA ILE A 474 16.81 2.46 -1.52
C ILE A 474 15.62 2.41 -0.56
N GLU A 475 14.41 2.07 -1.05
CA GLU A 475 13.24 1.92 -0.16
C GLU A 475 13.39 0.74 0.81
N ALA A 476 14.11 -0.31 0.44
CA ALA A 476 14.47 -1.40 1.36
C ALA A 476 15.41 -0.95 2.47
N VAL A 477 16.49 -0.20 2.17
CA VAL A 477 17.37 0.36 3.21
C VAL A 477 16.59 1.31 4.12
N ARG A 478 15.75 2.19 3.56
CA ARG A 478 14.90 3.08 4.39
C ARG A 478 13.96 2.29 5.30
N MET A 479 13.32 1.23 4.82
CA MET A 479 12.46 0.36 5.64
C MET A 479 13.25 -0.25 6.82
N PHE A 480 14.43 -0.82 6.58
CA PHE A 480 15.25 -1.41 7.64
C PHE A 480 15.76 -0.36 8.65
N CYS A 481 16.22 0.80 8.19
CA CYS A 481 16.78 1.82 9.09
C CYS A 481 15.74 2.65 9.85
N LYS A 482 14.63 3.05 9.22
CA LYS A 482 13.68 4.03 9.79
C LYS A 482 12.50 3.38 10.53
N GLU A 483 12.00 2.28 10.00
CA GLU A 483 10.77 1.65 10.49
C GLU A 483 11.07 0.47 11.42
N LEU A 484 12.08 -0.35 11.08
CA LEU A 484 12.40 -1.61 11.77
C LEU A 484 13.58 -1.56 12.74
N ASP A 485 14.44 -0.55 12.68
CA ASP A 485 15.68 -0.41 13.47
C ASP A 485 16.61 -1.64 13.35
N GLN A 486 16.85 -2.11 12.12
CA GLN A 486 17.68 -3.31 11.85
C GLN A 486 18.96 -2.95 11.09
N GLY A 487 20.05 -2.68 11.81
CA GLY A 487 21.32 -2.24 11.22
C GLY A 487 22.01 -3.27 10.33
N VAL A 488 21.92 -4.56 10.67
CA VAL A 488 22.63 -5.63 9.93
C VAL A 488 22.02 -5.84 8.55
N GLU A 489 20.70 -6.08 8.48
CA GLU A 489 19.99 -6.22 7.21
C GLU A 489 20.05 -4.94 6.37
N ALA A 490 20.07 -3.76 7.00
CA ALA A 490 20.28 -2.50 6.29
C ALA A 490 21.64 -2.45 5.57
N VAL A 491 22.74 -2.80 6.25
CA VAL A 491 24.09 -2.82 5.66
C VAL A 491 24.18 -3.85 4.53
N GLU A 492 23.63 -5.06 4.70
CA GLU A 492 23.61 -6.07 3.62
C GLU A 492 22.93 -5.56 2.35
N VAL A 493 21.78 -4.88 2.49
CA VAL A 493 21.03 -4.33 1.35
C VAL A 493 21.73 -3.09 0.77
N ALA A 494 22.39 -2.28 1.60
CA ALA A 494 23.15 -1.10 1.15
C ALA A 494 24.43 -1.48 0.40
N GLU A 495 25.13 -2.55 0.78
CA GLU A 495 26.26 -3.10 0.02
C GLU A 495 25.80 -3.68 -1.33
N LEU A 496 24.64 -4.35 -1.38
CA LEU A 496 24.04 -4.77 -2.66
C LEU A 496 23.69 -3.57 -3.54
N LEU A 497 23.15 -2.48 -2.96
CA LEU A 497 22.87 -1.22 -3.65
C LEU A 497 24.15 -0.61 -4.24
N HIS A 498 25.23 -0.55 -3.45
CA HIS A 498 26.55 -0.06 -3.90
C HIS A 498 27.17 -0.95 -4.99
N LYS A 499 27.01 -2.28 -4.89
CA LYS A 499 27.46 -3.25 -5.89
C LYS A 499 26.71 -3.12 -7.23
N VAL A 500 25.40 -2.85 -7.19
CA VAL A 500 24.60 -2.54 -8.39
C VAL A 500 25.08 -1.23 -9.03
N LEU A 501 25.30 -0.17 -8.23
CA LEU A 501 25.80 1.12 -8.73
C LEU A 501 27.19 1.00 -9.40
N LYS A 502 28.12 0.25 -8.79
CA LYS A 502 29.45 -0.03 -9.39
C LYS A 502 29.37 -0.84 -10.68
N ARG A 503 28.36 -1.71 -10.81
CA ARG A 503 28.13 -2.53 -12.01
C ARG A 503 27.46 -1.76 -13.15
N SER A 504 26.60 -0.77 -12.85
CA SER A 504 25.83 -0.04 -13.85
C SER A 504 26.71 0.94 -14.64
N THR A 505 27.40 0.45 -15.67
CA THR A 505 28.14 1.28 -16.65
C THR A 505 27.23 2.06 -17.60
N THR A 506 25.94 2.22 -17.27
CA THR A 506 24.93 2.84 -18.11
C THR A 506 24.94 4.35 -17.92
N VAL A 507 25.07 5.07 -19.05
CA VAL A 507 25.17 6.55 -19.10
C VAL A 507 24.03 7.24 -18.32
N THR A 508 22.86 6.62 -18.25
CA THR A 508 21.64 7.12 -17.59
C THR A 508 21.68 7.14 -16.06
N VAL A 509 22.47 6.28 -15.41
CA VAL A 509 22.60 6.29 -13.93
C VAL A 509 23.67 7.30 -13.52
N VAL A 510 24.82 7.28 -14.21
CA VAL A 510 25.93 8.23 -14.00
C VAL A 510 25.50 9.68 -14.30
N SER A 511 24.50 9.89 -15.18
CA SER A 511 23.95 11.23 -15.46
C SER A 511 23.08 11.83 -14.34
N HIS A 512 22.85 11.12 -13.24
CA HIS A 512 22.05 11.61 -12.10
C HIS A 512 22.88 11.61 -10.80
N PRO A 513 23.72 12.65 -10.56
CA PRO A 513 24.58 12.75 -9.37
C PRO A 513 23.81 12.58 -8.04
N ALA A 514 22.60 13.13 -7.95
CA ALA A 514 21.75 13.03 -6.76
C ALA A 514 21.46 11.57 -6.34
N ILE A 515 21.28 10.65 -7.29
CA ILE A 515 21.06 9.22 -6.97
C ILE A 515 22.36 8.57 -6.49
N CYS A 516 23.50 8.92 -7.10
CA CYS A 516 24.81 8.42 -6.68
C CYS A 516 25.17 8.90 -5.25
N ALA A 517 24.90 10.17 -4.95
CA ALA A 517 25.00 10.73 -3.61
C ALA A 517 24.06 9.99 -2.64
N GLN A 518 22.77 9.85 -2.99
CA GLN A 518 21.78 9.14 -2.17
C GLN A 518 22.19 7.69 -1.87
N VAL A 519 22.79 6.96 -2.81
CA VAL A 519 23.33 5.61 -2.57
C VAL A 519 24.45 5.65 -1.52
N SER A 520 25.46 6.50 -1.70
CA SER A 520 26.57 6.64 -0.75
C SER A 520 26.07 7.05 0.64
N ARG A 521 25.09 7.95 0.70
CA ARG A 521 24.40 8.35 1.93
C ARG A 521 23.69 7.19 2.62
N MET A 522 22.93 6.38 1.87
CA MET A 522 22.22 5.21 2.41
C MET A 522 23.19 4.17 2.99
N VAL A 523 24.32 3.93 2.32
CA VAL A 523 25.42 3.09 2.86
C VAL A 523 25.94 3.68 4.18
N GLY A 524 26.33 4.95 4.19
CA GLY A 524 26.82 5.63 5.39
C GLY A 524 25.85 5.59 6.58
N THR A 525 24.56 5.82 6.34
CA THR A 525 23.54 5.71 7.40
C THR A 525 23.32 4.29 7.91
N SER A 526 23.44 3.27 7.04
CA SER A 526 23.32 1.88 7.48
C SER A 526 24.48 1.48 8.41
N TYR A 527 25.70 1.93 8.11
CA TYR A 527 26.86 1.75 9.00
C TYR A 527 26.74 2.56 10.30
N CYS A 528 26.22 3.78 10.26
CA CYS A 528 25.89 4.56 11.48
C CYS A 528 24.95 3.78 12.41
N LEU A 529 23.86 3.23 11.86
CA LEU A 529 22.92 2.41 12.64
C LEU A 529 23.61 1.15 13.19
N LEU A 530 24.35 0.41 12.37
CA LEU A 530 25.07 -0.79 12.81
C LEU A 530 26.10 -0.47 13.91
N ALA A 531 26.83 0.64 13.81
CA ALA A 531 27.79 1.09 14.81
C ALA A 531 27.10 1.32 16.16
N SER A 532 25.96 2.03 16.17
CA SER A 532 25.16 2.29 17.38
C SER A 532 24.60 1.03 18.05
N GLN A 533 24.36 -0.03 17.26
CA GLN A 533 23.88 -1.33 17.75
C GLN A 533 25.04 -2.28 18.14
N THR A 534 26.30 -1.91 17.89
CA THR A 534 27.47 -2.77 18.10
C THR A 534 28.03 -2.62 19.51
N HIS A 535 28.12 -3.76 20.22
CA HIS A 535 28.55 -3.83 21.62
C HIS A 535 30.06 -4.02 21.77
N ASP A 536 30.75 -4.28 20.67
CA ASP A 536 32.19 -4.54 20.64
C ASP A 536 32.99 -3.23 20.54
N PRO A 537 33.91 -2.95 21.49
CA PRO A 537 34.71 -1.74 21.48
C PRO A 537 35.77 -1.69 20.35
N GLU A 538 36.18 -2.83 19.77
CA GLU A 538 37.18 -2.86 18.68
C GLU A 538 36.53 -2.69 17.30
N VAL A 539 35.31 -3.22 17.12
CA VAL A 539 34.59 -3.17 15.84
C VAL A 539 33.80 -1.87 15.68
N ARG A 540 33.23 -1.33 16.77
CA ARG A 540 32.41 -0.10 16.74
C ARG A 540 33.11 1.09 16.07
N PRO A 541 34.38 1.45 16.38
CA PRO A 541 35.07 2.56 15.71
C PRO A 541 35.21 2.36 14.21
N LYS A 542 35.54 1.14 13.76
CA LYS A 542 35.66 0.82 12.32
C LYS A 542 34.37 1.10 11.55
N TYR A 543 33.21 0.76 12.11
CA TYR A 543 31.91 1.09 11.52
C TYR A 543 31.60 2.59 11.56
N HIS A 544 32.10 3.33 12.54
CA HIS A 544 31.96 4.79 12.54
C HIS A 544 32.81 5.44 11.44
N ASP A 545 34.03 4.94 11.20
CA ASP A 545 34.94 5.43 10.14
C ASP A 545 34.40 5.13 8.73
N THR A 546 33.86 3.92 8.48
CA THR A 546 33.24 3.61 7.18
C THR A 546 32.00 4.48 6.92
N ALA A 547 31.17 4.73 7.95
CA ALA A 547 30.04 5.65 7.83
C ALA A 547 30.48 7.07 7.47
N LEU A 548 31.50 7.61 8.15
CA LEU A 548 32.06 8.94 7.86
C LEU A 548 32.64 9.02 6.44
N PHE A 549 33.37 7.99 5.99
CA PHE A 549 33.90 7.91 4.63
C PHE A 549 32.78 8.01 3.57
N HIS A 550 31.72 7.20 3.70
CA HIS A 550 30.62 7.18 2.74
C HIS A 550 29.77 8.46 2.77
N LEU A 551 29.58 9.08 3.94
CA LEU A 551 28.86 10.35 4.07
C LEU A 551 29.64 11.52 3.48
N ASN A 552 30.95 11.60 3.72
CA ASN A 552 31.82 12.59 3.08
C ASN A 552 31.82 12.42 1.54
N HIS A 553 31.94 11.19 1.05
CA HIS A 553 31.86 10.92 -0.39
C HIS A 553 30.51 11.31 -1.01
N SER A 554 29.40 11.19 -0.27
CA SER A 554 28.12 11.71 -0.72
C SER A 554 28.09 13.24 -0.85
N ILE A 555 28.83 13.98 -0.02
CA ILE A 555 28.94 15.45 -0.09
C ILE A 555 29.84 15.88 -1.25
N GLU A 556 30.90 15.12 -1.55
CA GLU A 556 31.74 15.34 -2.74
C GLU A 556 30.93 15.26 -4.04
N ILE A 557 29.94 14.37 -4.10
CA ILE A 557 29.04 14.20 -5.26
C ILE A 557 27.93 15.26 -5.28
N ASP A 558 27.29 15.52 -4.14
CA ASP A 558 26.23 16.52 -4.01
C ASP A 558 26.38 17.37 -2.73
N PRO A 559 27.04 18.54 -2.83
CA PRO A 559 27.17 19.48 -1.71
C PRO A 559 25.85 20.15 -1.30
N THR A 560 24.77 20.02 -2.08
CA THR A 560 23.49 20.70 -1.87
C THR A 560 22.46 19.85 -1.14
N ALA A 561 22.73 18.55 -0.94
CA ALA A 561 21.85 17.65 -0.21
C ALA A 561 21.90 17.89 1.32
N TRP A 562 20.90 18.60 1.86
CA TRP A 562 20.82 18.91 3.29
C TRP A 562 20.71 17.67 4.18
N GLU A 563 20.09 16.57 3.70
CA GLU A 563 19.97 15.33 4.49
C GLU A 563 21.35 14.71 4.74
N THR A 564 22.26 14.84 3.77
CA THR A 564 23.63 14.33 3.87
C THR A 564 24.43 15.09 4.92
N HIS A 565 24.33 16.44 4.92
CA HIS A 565 24.96 17.29 5.94
C HIS A 565 24.41 17.00 7.35
N TYR A 566 23.09 16.78 7.47
CA TYR A 566 22.45 16.40 8.73
C TYR A 566 22.94 15.03 9.24
N GLN A 567 22.99 14.01 8.37
CA GLN A 567 23.42 12.66 8.75
C GLN A 567 24.92 12.59 9.05
N LEU A 568 25.76 13.34 8.31
CA LEU A 568 27.17 13.52 8.66
C LEU A 568 27.33 14.18 10.03
N ALA A 569 26.57 15.24 10.30
CA ALA A 569 26.64 15.94 11.57
C ALA A 569 26.20 15.05 12.75
N LEU A 570 25.17 14.23 12.57
CA LEU A 570 24.72 13.26 13.56
C LEU A 570 25.81 12.22 13.83
N GLN A 571 26.42 11.67 12.77
CA GLN A 571 27.53 10.72 12.89
C GLN A 571 28.75 11.34 13.61
N GLN A 572 29.12 12.59 13.29
CA GLN A 572 30.18 13.32 13.98
C GLN A 572 29.85 13.55 15.46
N ALA A 573 28.58 13.84 15.79
CA ALA A 573 28.10 13.98 17.16
C ALA A 573 28.22 12.67 17.96
N GLU A 574 27.91 11.52 17.35
CA GLU A 574 28.07 10.20 18.01
C GLU A 574 29.53 9.83 18.26
N VAL A 575 30.43 10.17 17.33
CA VAL A 575 31.89 10.05 17.47
C VAL A 575 32.48 11.09 18.44
N ARG A 576 31.64 11.99 18.98
CA ARG A 576 32.00 13.08 19.92
C ARG A 576 32.84 14.21 19.32
N ASP A 577 32.90 14.32 18.00
CA ASP A 577 33.45 15.50 17.32
C ASP A 577 32.42 16.62 17.21
N ILE A 578 32.19 17.28 18.35
CA ILE A 578 31.24 18.39 18.48
C ILE A 578 31.57 19.55 17.52
N SER A 579 32.86 19.76 17.23
CA SER A 579 33.35 20.92 16.46
C SER A 579 32.96 20.83 14.99
N HIS A 580 33.24 19.70 14.32
CA HIS A 580 32.83 19.49 12.94
C HIS A 580 31.33 19.25 12.83
N ALA A 581 30.71 18.58 13.82
CA ALA A 581 29.26 18.39 13.86
C ALA A 581 28.50 19.73 13.79
N ILE A 582 28.87 20.74 14.59
CA ILE A 582 28.23 22.07 14.56
C ILE A 582 28.36 22.73 13.19
N ALA A 583 29.53 22.60 12.53
CA ALA A 583 29.73 23.13 11.18
C ALA A 583 28.82 22.44 10.14
N SER A 584 28.73 21.10 10.20
CA SER A 584 27.89 20.28 9.33
C SER A 584 26.38 20.57 9.53
N VAL A 585 25.88 20.67 10.78
CA VAL A 585 24.48 21.07 11.03
C VAL A 585 24.22 22.50 10.53
N SER A 586 25.15 23.42 10.77
CA SER A 586 25.01 24.80 10.31
C SER A 586 24.91 24.88 8.79
N GLN A 587 25.59 23.99 8.05
CA GLN A 587 25.45 23.88 6.60
C GLN A 587 24.11 23.24 6.20
N ALA A 588 23.63 22.21 6.91
CA ALA A 588 22.30 21.66 6.69
C ALA A 588 21.20 22.72 6.88
N LEU A 589 21.27 23.53 7.94
CA LEU A 589 20.31 24.61 8.25
C LEU A 589 20.37 25.78 7.26
N ARG A 590 21.53 26.04 6.65
CA ARG A 590 21.67 27.06 5.57
C ARG A 590 20.97 26.64 4.28
N ILE A 591 20.88 25.33 4.03
CA ILE A 591 20.19 24.78 2.86
C ILE A 591 18.70 24.61 3.16
N ASN A 592 18.37 24.08 4.35
CA ASN A 592 17.02 23.85 4.81
C ASN A 592 16.85 24.26 6.28
N SER A 593 16.32 25.46 6.51
CA SER A 593 16.04 26.01 7.84
C SER A 593 14.77 25.45 8.49
N THR A 594 13.96 24.68 7.75
CA THR A 594 12.62 24.22 8.20
C THR A 594 12.70 22.91 8.98
N TYR A 595 13.73 22.11 8.71
CA TYR A 595 13.89 20.78 9.25
C TYR A 595 14.17 20.79 10.77
N THR A 596 13.13 20.52 11.56
CA THR A 596 13.15 20.55 13.03
C THR A 596 14.30 19.71 13.64
N PRO A 597 14.62 18.49 13.17
CA PRO A 597 15.72 17.72 13.75
C PRO A 597 17.11 18.32 13.56
N SER A 598 17.35 19.17 12.56
CA SER A 598 18.62 19.93 12.46
C SER A 598 18.74 20.97 13.57
N TRP A 599 17.68 21.73 13.86
CA TRP A 599 17.66 22.66 15.01
C TRP A 599 17.78 21.93 16.35
N HIS A 600 17.17 20.75 16.45
CA HIS A 600 17.28 19.89 17.62
C HIS A 600 18.72 19.39 17.81
N LEU A 601 19.39 18.91 16.75
CA LEU A 601 20.80 18.49 16.81
C LEU A 601 21.74 19.66 17.15
N LEU A 602 21.55 20.85 16.55
CA LEU A 602 22.32 22.05 16.91
C LEU A 602 22.15 22.41 18.39
N THR A 603 20.94 22.27 18.92
CA THR A 603 20.60 22.55 20.32
C THR A 603 21.26 21.54 21.28
N LEU A 604 21.30 20.25 20.93
CA LEU A 604 22.00 19.23 21.71
C LEU A 604 23.53 19.45 21.66
N LEU A 605 24.10 19.76 20.50
CA LEU A 605 25.52 20.06 20.35
C LEU A 605 25.93 21.31 21.16
N SER A 606 25.12 22.36 21.11
CA SER A 606 25.33 23.59 21.89
C SER A 606 25.14 23.39 23.41
N SER A 607 24.48 22.30 23.83
CA SER A 607 24.37 21.94 25.25
C SER A 607 25.63 21.28 25.82
N CYS A 608 26.55 20.82 24.96
CA CYS A 608 27.79 20.17 25.39
C CYS A 608 28.75 21.18 26.06
N PRO A 609 29.37 20.85 27.21
CA PRO A 609 30.26 21.78 27.93
C PRO A 609 31.43 22.33 27.10
N SER A 610 31.96 21.53 26.16
CA SER A 610 33.04 21.90 25.24
C SER A 610 32.69 22.98 24.21
N ALA A 611 31.41 23.07 23.78
CA ALA A 611 30.95 24.12 22.87
C ALA A 611 30.62 25.42 23.62
N GLY A 612 30.06 25.29 24.83
CA GLY A 612 29.96 26.37 25.81
C GLY A 612 28.58 27.05 25.91
N ASN A 613 28.17 27.26 27.17
CA ASN A 613 26.97 27.98 27.61
C ASN A 613 25.61 27.37 27.22
N LEU A 614 24.92 26.80 28.23
CA LEU A 614 23.49 26.44 28.17
C LEU A 614 22.58 27.56 27.63
N GLN A 615 22.98 28.83 27.80
CA GLN A 615 22.26 29.99 27.24
C GLN A 615 22.28 30.01 25.70
N GLN A 616 23.35 29.55 25.05
CA GLN A 616 23.39 29.43 23.58
C GLN A 616 22.48 28.30 23.10
N ALA A 617 22.42 27.18 23.82
CA ALA A 617 21.47 26.09 23.53
C ALA A 617 20.01 26.52 23.71
N ILE A 618 19.70 27.33 24.72
CA ILE A 618 18.36 27.93 24.89
C ILE A 618 18.06 28.91 23.74
N GLN A 619 19.04 29.71 23.30
CA GLN A 619 18.88 30.61 22.17
C GLN A 619 18.67 29.86 20.85
N SER A 620 19.39 28.77 20.58
CA SER A 620 19.19 27.94 19.39
C SER A 620 17.85 27.22 19.42
N PHE A 621 17.39 26.78 20.60
CA PHE A 621 16.06 26.24 20.81
C PHE A 621 14.97 27.27 20.48
N GLU A 622 15.05 28.49 21.04
CA GLU A 622 14.08 29.56 20.76
C GLU A 622 14.06 29.97 19.29
N LEU A 623 15.21 30.02 18.63
CA LEU A 623 15.30 30.32 17.20
C LEU A 623 14.66 29.20 16.36
N GLY A 624 15.01 27.94 16.62
CA GLY A 624 14.41 26.79 15.94
C GLY A 624 12.89 26.74 16.11
N MET A 625 12.38 26.99 17.32
CA MET A 625 10.93 27.10 17.55
C MET A 625 10.30 28.20 16.68
N ARG A 626 10.85 29.42 16.69
CA ARG A 626 10.35 30.56 15.89
C ARG A 626 10.33 30.24 14.38
N GLU A 627 11.41 29.71 13.82
CA GLU A 627 11.46 29.35 12.40
C GLU A 627 10.41 28.28 12.04
N THR A 628 10.26 27.25 12.87
CA THR A 628 9.24 26.20 12.64
C THR A 628 7.79 26.68 12.80
N ASP A 629 7.56 27.78 13.52
CA ASP A 629 6.24 28.40 13.66
C ASP A 629 5.93 29.40 12.55
N ILE A 630 6.92 30.18 12.09
CA ILE A 630 6.75 31.16 11.00
C ILE A 630 6.28 30.49 9.70
N GLU A 631 6.83 29.32 9.35
CA GLU A 631 6.38 28.60 8.16
C GLU A 631 4.96 28.04 8.27
N ARG A 632 4.50 27.71 9.48
CA ARG A 632 3.11 27.26 9.72
C ARG A 632 2.13 28.39 9.43
N GLU A 633 2.47 29.62 9.83
CA GLU A 633 1.65 30.80 9.55
C GLU A 633 1.67 31.18 8.06
N GLN A 634 2.81 31.06 7.37
CA GLN A 634 2.91 31.33 5.94
C GLN A 634 2.15 30.30 5.09
N ASN A 635 2.30 29.00 5.40
CA ASN A 635 1.50 27.94 4.78
C ASN A 635 0.00 28.03 5.13
N GLY A 636 -0.35 28.68 6.23
CA GLY A 636 -1.74 28.98 6.63
C GLY A 636 -2.37 30.17 5.89
N ASN A 637 -1.58 31.06 5.26
CA ASN A 637 -2.09 32.26 4.58
C ASN A 637 -2.34 32.06 3.07
N GLY A 638 -2.05 30.88 2.51
CA GLY A 638 -2.49 30.49 1.17
C GLY A 638 -3.96 30.04 1.16
N ASP A 639 -4.88 30.93 0.76
CA ASP A 639 -6.29 30.65 0.43
C ASP A 639 -7.18 30.05 1.55
N ALA A 640 -6.84 30.27 2.82
CA ALA A 640 -7.57 29.74 3.99
C ALA A 640 -8.94 30.40 4.31
N ALA A 641 -9.69 30.81 3.28
CA ALA A 641 -11.05 31.36 3.44
C ALA A 641 -12.18 30.32 3.29
N ASN A 642 -11.93 29.14 2.69
CA ASN A 642 -13.02 28.24 2.26
C ASN A 642 -12.76 26.71 2.39
N SER A 643 -11.70 26.25 3.08
CA SER A 643 -11.53 24.81 3.38
C SER A 643 -12.10 24.44 4.76
N ILE A 644 -13.17 23.64 4.80
CA ILE A 644 -13.81 23.15 6.04
C ILE A 644 -13.02 21.97 6.64
N SER A 645 -11.72 22.18 6.85
CA SER A 645 -10.81 21.32 7.62
C SER A 645 -9.54 22.15 7.89
N PRO A 646 -9.21 22.47 9.15
CA PRO A 646 -8.02 23.26 9.45
C PRO A 646 -6.77 22.42 9.17
N ARG A 647 -5.85 22.94 8.37
CA ARG A 647 -4.58 22.28 8.01
C ARG A 647 -3.53 22.35 9.15
N ASN A 648 -4.01 22.27 10.40
CA ASN A 648 -3.23 22.34 11.65
C ASN A 648 -2.76 20.96 12.15
N TYR A 649 -2.79 19.95 11.28
CA TYR A 649 -2.37 18.60 11.60
C TYR A 649 -0.91 18.41 11.18
N PHE A 650 -0.04 18.19 12.16
CA PHE A 650 1.29 17.64 11.92
C PHE A 650 1.18 16.33 11.13
N THR A 651 2.14 16.03 10.25
CA THR A 651 2.38 14.61 9.95
C THR A 651 2.82 13.93 11.25
N HIS A 652 2.48 12.65 11.47
CA HIS A 652 2.84 11.98 12.73
C HIS A 652 4.34 12.05 13.04
N GLU A 653 5.21 12.01 12.01
CA GLU A 653 6.67 12.08 12.16
C GLU A 653 7.15 13.48 12.58
N GLU A 654 6.63 14.56 11.99
CA GLU A 654 6.91 15.94 12.44
C GLU A 654 6.38 16.19 13.85
N GLY A 655 5.24 15.60 14.19
CA GLY A 655 4.64 15.68 15.51
C GLY A 655 5.51 15.01 16.59
N GLU A 656 6.00 13.80 16.32
CA GLU A 656 6.96 13.08 17.18
C GLU A 656 8.27 13.86 17.35
N GLN A 657 8.82 14.41 16.25
CA GLN A 657 10.04 15.21 16.27
C GLN A 657 9.88 16.54 17.02
N MET A 658 8.74 17.21 16.87
CA MET A 658 8.43 18.46 17.58
C MET A 658 8.20 18.21 19.08
N LEU A 659 7.53 17.09 19.44
CA LEU A 659 7.42 16.66 20.84
C LEU A 659 8.81 16.42 21.45
N ALA A 660 9.67 15.67 20.74
CA ALA A 660 11.04 15.42 21.19
C ALA A 660 11.83 16.73 21.36
N PHE A 661 11.76 17.65 20.41
CA PHE A 661 12.45 18.95 20.48
C PHE A 661 11.98 19.79 21.67
N GLN A 662 10.66 19.86 21.93
CA GLN A 662 10.13 20.55 23.11
C GLN A 662 10.53 19.86 24.43
N THR A 663 10.60 18.52 24.49
CA THR A 663 11.09 17.83 25.70
C THR A 663 12.53 18.22 26.01
N THR A 664 13.39 18.35 24.99
CA THR A 664 14.77 18.85 25.15
C THR A 664 14.80 20.29 25.67
N GLY A 665 13.90 21.16 25.21
CA GLY A 665 13.72 22.51 25.75
C GLY A 665 13.39 22.53 27.24
N ALA A 666 12.46 21.68 27.69
CA ALA A 666 12.11 21.53 29.11
C ALA A 666 13.30 21.03 29.95
N VAL A 667 14.07 20.07 29.44
CA VAL A 667 15.27 19.55 30.12
C VAL A 667 16.36 20.64 30.22
N LEU A 668 16.56 21.44 29.17
CA LEU A 668 17.49 22.58 29.16
C LEU A 668 17.13 23.63 30.22
N GLN A 669 15.84 24.00 30.32
CA GLN A 669 15.37 24.93 31.35
C GLN A 669 15.59 24.37 32.77
N ALA A 670 15.32 23.09 32.98
CA ALA A 670 15.56 22.41 34.25
C ALA A 670 17.05 22.30 34.61
N ALA A 671 17.95 22.18 33.64
CA ALA A 671 19.41 22.19 33.86
C ALA A 671 19.98 23.59 34.08
N ALA A 672 19.38 24.62 33.48
CA ALA A 672 19.69 26.03 33.74
C ALA A 672 19.21 26.53 35.12
N GLY A 673 18.55 25.67 35.93
CA GLY A 673 18.04 26.00 37.27
C GLY A 673 16.59 26.48 37.31
N HIS A 674 15.93 26.62 36.15
CA HIS A 674 14.54 27.08 36.04
C HIS A 674 13.56 25.89 36.06
N ILE A 675 13.62 25.06 37.11
CA ILE A 675 12.84 23.82 37.21
C ILE A 675 11.32 24.08 37.24
N GLU A 676 10.88 25.21 37.82
CA GLU A 676 9.46 25.59 37.85
C GLU A 676 8.93 25.91 36.43
N VAL A 677 9.71 26.65 35.63
CA VAL A 677 9.38 26.96 34.22
C VAL A 677 9.35 25.68 33.37
N ALA A 678 10.27 24.74 33.63
CA ALA A 678 10.23 23.44 32.98
C ALA A 678 8.93 22.67 33.31
N LEU A 679 8.46 22.69 34.56
CA LEU A 679 7.17 22.06 34.93
C LEU A 679 5.96 22.74 34.27
N GLU A 680 5.95 24.07 34.13
CA GLU A 680 4.92 24.78 33.36
C GLU A 680 4.90 24.33 31.89
N SER A 681 6.08 24.11 31.30
CA SER A 681 6.18 23.59 29.93
C SER A 681 5.61 22.18 29.76
N HIS A 682 5.59 21.35 30.82
CA HIS A 682 5.09 19.97 30.73
C HIS A 682 3.59 19.91 30.40
N GLU A 683 2.75 20.85 30.87
CA GLU A 683 1.33 20.90 30.47
C GLU A 683 1.20 21.08 28.95
N SER A 684 2.07 21.92 28.36
CA SER A 684 2.10 22.12 26.91
C SER A 684 2.58 20.87 26.15
N LEU A 685 3.52 20.10 26.72
CA LEU A 685 3.99 18.83 26.18
C LEU A 685 2.89 17.76 26.17
N PHE A 686 2.12 17.61 27.25
CA PHE A 686 0.97 16.70 27.27
C PHE A 686 -0.12 17.13 26.29
N ALA A 687 -0.36 18.44 26.16
CA ALA A 687 -1.29 18.99 25.17
C ALA A 687 -0.82 18.82 23.71
N LEU A 688 0.49 18.84 23.45
CA LEU A 688 1.07 18.51 22.14
C LEU A 688 0.96 17.01 21.87
N TYR A 689 1.33 16.16 22.83
CA TYR A 689 1.18 14.71 22.72
C TYR A 689 -0.25 14.32 22.35
N GLY A 690 -1.27 14.90 23.01
CA GLY A 690 -2.68 14.65 22.69
C GLY A 690 -3.13 15.09 21.28
N LYS A 691 -2.37 15.96 20.59
CA LYS A 691 -2.59 16.34 19.18
C LYS A 691 -1.88 15.40 18.20
N VAL A 692 -0.71 14.87 18.59
CA VAL A 692 0.13 13.99 17.75
C VAL A 692 -0.34 12.54 17.79
N SER A 693 -0.77 12.07 18.98
CA SER A 693 -1.09 10.67 19.27
C SER A 693 -2.51 10.25 18.89
N THR A 694 -3.12 10.83 17.84
CA THR A 694 -4.51 10.49 17.46
C THR A 694 -4.65 9.00 17.17
N ILE A 695 -5.29 8.29 18.10
CA ILE A 695 -5.37 6.82 18.09
C ILE A 695 -6.25 6.37 16.93
N ASP A 696 -5.68 5.59 16.02
CA ASP A 696 -6.43 4.91 14.96
C ASP A 696 -7.50 4.00 15.61
N PRO A 697 -8.80 4.18 15.30
CA PRO A 697 -9.88 3.35 15.85
C PRO A 697 -9.66 1.84 15.69
N ALA A 698 -8.91 1.41 14.67
CA ALA A 698 -8.57 0.01 14.46
C ALA A 698 -7.62 -0.56 15.54
N VAL A 699 -6.74 0.26 16.12
CA VAL A 699 -5.84 -0.14 17.22
C VAL A 699 -6.60 -0.17 18.55
N ALA A 700 -7.48 0.81 18.79
CA ALA A 700 -8.35 0.81 19.97
C ALA A 700 -9.22 -0.46 20.04
N ALA A 701 -9.84 -0.83 18.91
CA ALA A 701 -10.64 -2.05 18.81
C ALA A 701 -9.83 -3.34 19.02
N TYR A 702 -8.52 -3.36 18.70
CA TYR A 702 -7.64 -4.50 18.97
C TYR A 702 -7.30 -4.61 20.47
N ASN A 703 -6.98 -3.49 21.11
CA ASN A 703 -6.59 -3.45 22.51
C ASN A 703 -7.74 -3.82 23.47
N ASP A 704 -8.99 -3.47 23.14
CA ASP A 704 -10.19 -3.90 23.88
C ASP A 704 -10.30 -5.44 24.00
N TYR A 705 -9.82 -6.21 23.01
CA TYR A 705 -9.80 -7.67 23.08
C TYR A 705 -8.66 -8.22 23.96
N SER A 706 -7.49 -7.56 23.98
CA SER A 706 -6.38 -7.98 24.86
C SER A 706 -6.65 -7.62 26.33
N ASP A 707 -7.27 -6.47 26.59
CA ASP A 707 -7.49 -5.97 27.96
C ASP A 707 -8.58 -6.75 28.72
N PHE A 708 -9.44 -7.49 28.00
CA PHE A 708 -10.35 -8.47 28.59
C PHE A 708 -9.61 -9.71 29.16
N SER A 709 -8.38 -9.99 28.72
CA SER A 709 -7.59 -11.13 29.19
C SER A 709 -6.72 -10.81 30.42
N SER A 710 -6.17 -9.60 30.50
CA SER A 710 -5.27 -9.15 31.58
C SER A 710 -5.99 -8.98 32.92
N ARG A 711 -7.25 -8.54 32.92
CA ARG A 711 -8.04 -8.23 34.13
C ARG A 711 -8.49 -9.44 34.96
N ARG A 712 -8.14 -10.68 34.59
CA ARG A 712 -8.48 -11.88 35.39
C ARG A 712 -7.44 -12.26 36.44
N THR A 713 -6.29 -11.61 36.49
CA THR A 713 -5.21 -11.93 37.45
C THR A 713 -4.71 -10.70 38.22
N ASN A 714 -5.62 -9.99 38.89
CA ASN A 714 -5.36 -9.37 40.19
C ASN A 714 -6.69 -8.90 40.81
N GLY A 715 -7.06 -9.49 41.94
CA GLY A 715 -8.28 -9.15 42.67
C GLY A 715 -7.98 -8.35 43.95
N MET A 716 -8.87 -7.40 44.22
CA MET A 716 -9.14 -6.75 45.51
C MET A 716 -8.37 -5.46 45.87
N THR A 717 -9.13 -4.53 46.47
CA THR A 717 -8.75 -3.18 46.99
C THR A 717 -8.44 -2.12 45.93
N GLY A 718 -8.93 -0.87 46.01
CA GLY A 718 -9.89 -0.29 46.96
C GLY A 718 -10.45 1.06 46.44
N SER A 719 -11.68 1.40 46.82
CA SER A 719 -12.39 2.60 46.36
C SER A 719 -11.91 3.87 47.08
N ILE A 720 -11.68 4.97 46.35
CA ILE A 720 -11.65 6.33 46.92
C ILE A 720 -12.47 7.30 46.05
N SER A 721 -13.65 7.64 46.55
CA SER A 721 -14.26 8.96 46.34
C SER A 721 -13.88 9.85 47.52
N ALA A 722 -13.29 11.01 47.28
CA ALA A 722 -13.43 12.27 48.04
C ALA A 722 -12.19 13.17 47.92
N MET A 723 -12.31 14.27 47.19
CA MET A 723 -12.03 15.63 47.68
C MET A 723 -12.65 16.63 46.70
N SER A 724 -13.15 17.76 47.21
CA SER A 724 -14.11 18.63 46.52
C SER A 724 -13.67 20.10 46.45
N ASP A 725 -14.41 20.85 45.60
CA ASP A 725 -14.67 22.29 45.68
C ASP A 725 -13.65 23.33 45.11
N LEU A 726 -13.82 23.56 43.78
CA LEU A 726 -14.13 24.88 43.15
C LEU A 726 -13.09 26.04 43.20
N PRO A 727 -13.19 27.10 42.34
CA PRO A 727 -14.27 27.43 41.40
C PRO A 727 -13.86 27.66 39.92
N ARG A 728 -14.72 27.27 38.97
CA ARG A 728 -14.66 27.74 37.57
C ARG A 728 -15.61 28.92 37.33
N THR A 729 -15.07 30.14 37.22
CA THR A 729 -15.83 31.33 36.80
C THR A 729 -15.91 31.43 35.27
N ARG A 730 -17.14 31.41 34.73
CA ARG A 730 -17.44 31.69 33.32
C ARG A 730 -17.62 33.19 33.05
N ARG A 731 -17.09 33.68 31.92
CA ARG A 731 -17.70 34.70 31.00
C ARG A 731 -16.93 34.64 29.66
N ARG A 732 -17.56 34.38 28.49
CA ARG A 732 -18.46 35.25 27.67
C ARG A 732 -17.72 36.48 27.13
N SER A 733 -17.72 36.79 25.83
CA SER A 733 -18.86 37.20 24.96
C SER A 733 -18.48 37.12 23.46
N ALA A 734 -19.30 37.34 22.42
CA ALA A 734 -20.76 37.29 22.14
C ALA A 734 -20.94 37.42 20.59
N SER A 735 -22.03 36.98 19.95
CA SER A 735 -23.24 37.84 19.82
C SER A 735 -24.55 37.13 19.40
N SER A 736 -25.14 37.42 18.22
CA SER A 736 -26.61 37.45 17.98
C SER A 736 -27.05 37.01 16.56
N GLY A 737 -28.34 36.86 16.20
CA GLY A 737 -29.65 37.04 16.88
C GLY A 737 -30.81 36.62 15.93
N ALA A 738 -32.12 36.81 16.17
CA ALA A 738 -32.94 37.27 17.30
C ALA A 738 -34.44 36.88 17.10
N LEU A 739 -35.31 37.22 18.07
CA LEU A 739 -36.81 37.29 18.06
C LEU A 739 -37.66 36.08 18.54
N GLY A 740 -38.62 36.37 19.45
CA GLY A 740 -39.85 35.57 19.67
C GLY A 740 -40.09 34.99 21.08
N VAL A 741 -41.03 35.54 21.85
CA VAL A 741 -41.45 35.17 23.24
C VAL A 741 -42.98 34.95 23.21
N PRO A 742 -43.63 33.95 23.87
CA PRO A 742 -43.86 33.99 25.34
C PRO A 742 -44.13 32.70 26.19
N ARG A 743 -43.74 32.81 27.48
CA ARG A 743 -44.42 32.43 28.76
C ARG A 743 -45.03 31.03 29.03
N ALA A 744 -44.37 30.33 29.97
CA ALA A 744 -44.82 29.99 31.36
C ALA A 744 -45.92 28.92 31.68
N ALA A 745 -45.89 28.48 32.96
CA ALA A 745 -46.78 27.55 33.71
C ALA A 745 -46.63 26.05 33.36
N SER A 746 -46.24 25.12 34.26
CA SER A 746 -46.82 24.68 35.56
C SER A 746 -48.21 24.03 35.38
N SER A 747 -48.56 22.86 35.94
CA SER A 747 -48.38 22.36 37.32
C SER A 747 -49.07 20.98 37.52
N ILE A 748 -49.15 20.46 38.78
CA ILE A 748 -50.16 19.47 39.31
C ILE A 748 -49.96 17.99 38.89
N ASN A 749 -50.07 16.94 39.75
CA ASN A 749 -50.11 16.75 41.23
C ASN A 749 -49.73 15.26 41.54
N VAL A 750 -49.05 14.89 42.64
CA VAL A 750 -49.57 14.50 43.99
C VAL A 750 -50.67 13.40 43.89
N SER A 751 -50.53 12.19 44.45
CA SER A 751 -50.36 11.77 45.87
C SER A 751 -49.70 10.36 45.99
N ARG A 752 -48.96 9.96 47.05
CA ARG A 752 -49.33 9.66 48.47
C ARG A 752 -50.44 8.59 48.59
N SER A 753 -50.39 7.59 49.50
CA SER A 753 -49.51 7.30 50.66
C SER A 753 -49.73 5.88 51.21
N GLN A 754 -48.80 5.35 52.05
CA GLN A 754 -48.99 4.66 53.37
C GLN A 754 -50.17 3.66 53.60
N ASP A 755 -50.11 2.55 54.35
CA ASP A 755 -49.29 2.12 55.51
C ASP A 755 -49.29 0.56 55.66
N ASP A 756 -48.69 0.03 56.73
CA ASP A 756 -48.50 -1.39 57.10
C ASP A 756 -49.75 -2.30 57.23
N VAL A 757 -49.54 -3.63 57.26
CA VAL A 757 -49.88 -4.53 58.41
C VAL A 757 -49.73 -6.06 58.10
N ASN A 758 -48.86 -6.73 58.88
CA ASN A 758 -48.90 -8.13 59.37
C ASN A 758 -48.70 -9.42 58.51
N VAL A 759 -47.86 -10.30 59.10
CA VAL A 759 -48.05 -11.74 59.40
C VAL A 759 -47.46 -12.85 58.48
N ARG A 760 -46.77 -13.79 59.17
CA ARG A 760 -46.29 -15.15 58.83
C ARG A 760 -45.11 -15.31 57.85
N GLY A 761 -44.00 -15.81 58.39
CA GLY A 761 -42.99 -16.56 57.63
C GLY A 761 -43.23 -18.08 57.70
N GLY A 762 -42.36 -18.86 57.05
CA GLY A 762 -42.37 -20.32 57.10
C GLY A 762 -41.58 -20.97 55.95
N LEU A 763 -40.61 -21.82 56.30
CA LEU A 763 -39.74 -22.59 55.39
C LEU A 763 -40.41 -23.88 54.87
N SER A 764 -39.65 -24.58 54.00
CA SER A 764 -39.72 -25.99 53.57
C SER A 764 -40.19 -26.20 52.11
N LEU A 765 -39.37 -26.72 51.18
CA LEU A 765 -38.66 -28.03 51.08
C LEU A 765 -39.55 -29.18 50.60
N SER A 766 -39.11 -29.81 49.52
CA SER A 766 -39.15 -31.27 49.26
C SER A 766 -38.27 -31.53 48.03
N SER A 767 -37.52 -32.63 47.88
CA SER A 767 -37.24 -33.82 48.72
C SER A 767 -36.21 -34.70 47.97
N SER A 768 -35.51 -35.70 48.50
CA SER A 768 -34.86 -35.97 49.80
C SER A 768 -34.28 -37.40 49.75
N SER A 769 -33.07 -37.67 50.27
CA SER A 769 -32.69 -38.95 50.95
C SER A 769 -31.20 -39.04 51.38
N ILE A 770 -30.99 -39.39 52.65
CA ILE A 770 -30.08 -40.45 53.19
C ILE A 770 -28.63 -40.46 52.62
N SER A 771 -27.59 -39.94 53.27
CA SER A 771 -26.92 -40.30 54.55
C SER A 771 -26.15 -41.64 54.58
N THR A 772 -24.82 -41.59 54.82
CA THR A 772 -24.01 -42.40 55.79
C THR A 772 -22.49 -42.36 55.48
N ASN A 773 -21.68 -42.14 56.52
CA ASN A 773 -20.28 -42.63 56.68
C ASN A 773 -20.34 -44.03 57.36
N PRO A 774 -19.29 -44.89 57.48
CA PRO A 774 -17.84 -44.56 57.58
C PRO A 774 -16.81 -45.60 57.01
N SER A 775 -15.51 -45.37 57.28
CA SER A 775 -14.35 -46.34 57.29
C SER A 775 -13.92 -47.02 55.98
N GLY A 776 -12.63 -47.31 55.71
CA GLY A 776 -11.37 -47.05 56.44
C GLY A 776 -10.16 -47.73 55.75
N SER A 777 -8.93 -47.53 56.28
CA SER A 777 -7.62 -48.10 55.83
C SER A 777 -7.06 -47.57 54.48
N ASP A 778 -5.75 -47.35 54.26
CA ASP A 778 -4.61 -47.19 55.17
C ASP A 778 -3.37 -46.56 54.45
N VAL A 779 -2.26 -46.39 55.18
CA VAL A 779 -0.86 -46.14 54.67
C VAL A 779 -0.43 -44.70 54.32
N ARG A 780 -0.06 -43.96 55.39
CA ARG A 780 1.25 -43.29 55.63
C ARG A 780 1.88 -42.25 54.67
N ARG A 781 2.11 -41.08 55.31
CA ARG A 781 3.37 -40.27 55.38
C ARG A 781 3.74 -39.27 54.26
N ASN A 782 3.48 -38.01 54.57
CA ASN A 782 4.43 -36.89 54.75
C ASN A 782 5.77 -36.88 53.99
N GLY A 783 6.15 -35.69 53.49
CA GLY A 783 7.44 -35.12 53.94
C GLY A 783 8.30 -34.33 52.94
N THR A 784 7.84 -33.13 52.55
CA THR A 784 8.66 -31.90 52.44
C THR A 784 10.12 -31.91 51.94
N SER A 785 10.31 -31.19 50.82
CA SER A 785 11.32 -30.12 50.61
C SER A 785 12.82 -30.42 50.36
N SER A 786 13.39 -29.48 49.60
CA SER A 786 14.77 -28.94 49.65
C SER A 786 15.85 -29.45 48.66
N THR A 787 16.37 -28.44 47.93
CA THR A 787 17.80 -28.15 47.63
C THR A 787 18.67 -29.03 46.71
N LEU A 788 19.18 -28.33 45.68
CA LEU A 788 20.61 -28.19 45.29
C LEU A 788 21.37 -29.31 44.55
N ASN A 789 22.41 -28.81 43.84
CA ASN A 789 23.67 -29.43 43.40
C ASN A 789 23.74 -30.17 42.04
N VAL A 790 24.28 -29.40 41.08
CA VAL A 790 25.40 -29.75 40.17
C VAL A 790 26.41 -30.69 40.85
N PRO A 791 26.98 -31.72 40.16
CA PRO A 791 28.43 -31.64 39.88
C PRO A 791 28.96 -32.38 38.61
N THR A 792 30.09 -31.87 38.11
CA THR A 792 31.29 -32.58 37.54
C THR A 792 31.12 -33.60 36.40
N THR A 793 31.75 -33.44 35.22
CA THR A 793 33.20 -33.47 34.87
C THR A 793 33.94 -34.76 35.23
N LEU A 794 34.55 -35.40 34.23
CA LEU A 794 35.72 -36.33 34.18
C LEU A 794 35.62 -37.05 32.80
N SER A 795 36.62 -37.41 32.02
CA SER A 795 38.05 -37.07 31.81
C SER A 795 38.64 -38.24 30.99
N GLU A 796 39.46 -37.96 29.98
CA GLU A 796 40.56 -38.81 29.48
C GLU A 796 40.26 -40.21 28.86
N GLY A 797 41.10 -40.60 27.89
CA GLY A 797 41.02 -41.92 27.23
C GLY A 797 41.65 -41.96 25.83
N GLU A 798 42.98 -41.94 25.76
CA GLU A 798 43.78 -42.02 24.52
C GLU A 798 43.65 -43.38 23.80
N ASN A 799 43.84 -43.43 22.47
CA ASN A 799 44.90 -44.24 21.81
C ASN A 799 44.79 -44.30 20.26
N GLU A 800 45.69 -43.57 19.60
CA GLU A 800 46.64 -44.02 18.56
C GLU A 800 46.35 -45.16 17.51
N LYS A 801 46.80 -44.82 16.28
CA LYS A 801 47.62 -45.61 15.30
C LYS A 801 47.01 -46.27 14.03
N HIS A 802 47.37 -45.64 12.91
CA HIS A 802 47.86 -46.16 11.60
C HIS A 802 47.24 -47.39 10.91
N LEU A 803 46.97 -47.22 9.59
CA LEU A 803 47.51 -48.02 8.44
C LEU A 803 46.87 -47.50 7.12
N THR A 804 47.58 -46.68 6.32
CA THR A 804 48.25 -46.99 5.02
C THR A 804 47.41 -46.89 3.75
N ASP A 805 48.05 -46.36 2.70
CA ASP A 805 47.52 -46.05 1.37
C ASP A 805 47.00 -47.23 0.54
N GLY A 806 46.16 -46.90 -0.44
CA GLY A 806 45.71 -47.80 -1.50
C GLY A 806 45.06 -47.04 -2.66
N GLU A 807 45.86 -46.61 -3.64
CA GLU A 807 45.37 -46.00 -4.88
C GLU A 807 44.62 -46.99 -5.81
N VAL A 808 44.00 -46.42 -6.85
CA VAL A 808 43.56 -47.03 -8.14
C VAL A 808 42.06 -47.35 -8.31
N GLN A 809 41.38 -46.34 -8.91
CA GLN A 809 40.32 -46.40 -9.94
C GLN A 809 39.09 -47.34 -9.78
N ARG A 810 37.88 -46.74 -9.81
CA ARG A 810 36.82 -47.13 -10.78
C ARG A 810 35.63 -46.15 -10.93
N SER A 811 35.44 -45.67 -12.17
CA SER A 811 34.19 -45.39 -12.90
C SER A 811 32.88 -44.96 -12.19
N LYS A 812 32.47 -43.71 -12.49
CA LYS A 812 31.11 -43.25 -12.90
C LYS A 812 29.87 -44.06 -12.43
N SER A 813 29.04 -43.43 -11.57
CA SER A 813 27.76 -42.78 -11.98
C SER A 813 26.76 -42.67 -10.81
N SER A 814 26.16 -41.50 -10.62
CA SER A 814 25.02 -41.31 -9.70
C SER A 814 23.97 -40.39 -10.34
N HIS A 815 22.73 -40.85 -10.36
CA HIS A 815 21.62 -40.13 -10.98
C HIS A 815 21.10 -39.01 -10.06
N ARG A 816 20.86 -37.83 -10.65
CA ARG A 816 20.15 -36.72 -9.99
C ARG A 816 18.76 -37.15 -9.53
N ARG A 817 18.36 -36.70 -8.34
CA ARG A 817 16.94 -36.55 -7.96
C ARG A 817 16.69 -35.08 -7.60
N HIS A 818 15.94 -34.39 -8.45
CA HIS A 818 15.37 -33.09 -8.10
C HIS A 818 14.02 -33.33 -7.40
N LEU A 819 13.80 -32.68 -6.26
CA LEU A 819 12.50 -32.68 -5.57
C LEU A 819 11.74 -31.39 -5.94
N HIS A 820 10.59 -31.52 -6.62
CA HIS A 820 9.65 -30.42 -6.80
C HIS A 820 8.57 -30.48 -5.71
N VAL A 821 8.27 -29.35 -5.09
CA VAL A 821 7.18 -29.22 -4.11
C VAL A 821 6.12 -28.24 -4.62
N PHE A 822 4.97 -28.78 -5.03
CA PHE A 822 3.69 -28.08 -5.09
C PHE A 822 2.59 -29.08 -4.75
N GLY A 823 1.76 -28.77 -3.74
CA GLY A 823 0.73 -29.67 -3.24
C GLY A 823 -0.69 -29.13 -3.40
N SER A 824 -1.33 -29.36 -4.55
CA SER A 824 -2.76 -29.10 -4.74
C SER A 824 -3.58 -30.39 -4.56
N ARG A 825 -4.51 -30.39 -3.60
CA ARG A 825 -5.34 -31.57 -3.26
C ARG A 825 -6.61 -31.65 -4.12
N GLY A 826 -6.55 -32.36 -5.25
CA GLY A 826 -7.72 -32.79 -6.02
C GLY A 826 -8.09 -34.25 -5.73
N LYS A 827 -9.33 -34.53 -5.29
CA LYS A 827 -9.84 -35.91 -5.13
C LYS A 827 -10.45 -36.42 -6.46
N LYS A 828 -10.14 -37.67 -6.81
CA LYS A 828 -10.57 -38.33 -8.07
C LYS A 828 -11.97 -38.97 -8.00
N SER A 829 -12.54 -39.13 -9.19
CA SER A 829 -13.85 -39.72 -9.53
C SER A 829 -14.02 -41.22 -9.30
N LYS A 830 -15.28 -41.70 -9.32
CA LYS A 830 -15.67 -42.99 -9.91
C LYS A 830 -16.85 -42.82 -10.90
N LYS A 831 -16.80 -43.55 -12.02
CA LYS A 831 -17.89 -43.81 -13.01
C LYS A 831 -18.77 -45.00 -12.53
N PRO A 832 -20.01 -45.27 -13.04
CA PRO A 832 -20.37 -45.71 -14.43
C PRO A 832 -21.42 -44.76 -15.10
N GLU A 833 -21.51 -44.57 -16.42
CA GLU A 833 -21.93 -45.42 -17.58
C GLU A 833 -23.45 -45.49 -17.89
N ASN A 834 -23.73 -45.53 -19.20
CA ASN A 834 -24.96 -45.22 -19.95
C ASN A 834 -26.26 -45.96 -19.57
N ASN A 835 -27.42 -45.32 -19.82
CA ASN A 835 -28.39 -45.84 -20.80
C ASN A 835 -29.45 -44.82 -21.29
N TYR A 836 -30.03 -45.11 -22.46
CA TYR A 836 -31.03 -44.32 -23.20
C TYR A 836 -32.45 -44.44 -22.62
N LEU A 837 -33.32 -43.43 -22.80
CA LEU A 837 -34.61 -43.55 -23.53
C LEU A 837 -35.45 -42.25 -23.59
N ASN A 838 -36.33 -42.17 -24.59
CA ASN A 838 -37.27 -41.07 -24.87
C ASN A 838 -38.49 -41.07 -23.95
N SER A 839 -39.13 -39.91 -23.74
CA SER A 839 -40.56 -39.72 -24.11
C SER A 839 -41.06 -38.28 -23.97
N SER A 840 -41.83 -37.84 -24.96
CA SER A 840 -42.62 -36.59 -25.02
C SER A 840 -44.05 -36.74 -24.45
N LYS A 841 -44.65 -35.63 -23.94
CA LYS A 841 -46.07 -35.16 -24.03
C LYS A 841 -46.42 -34.25 -22.83
N GLU A 842 -46.93 -33.02 -23.01
CA GLU A 842 -48.31 -32.57 -23.35
C GLU A 842 -49.36 -32.76 -22.23
N GLY A 843 -50.18 -31.73 -21.94
CA GLY A 843 -51.30 -31.75 -20.98
C GLY A 843 -51.33 -30.55 -20.00
N THR A 844 -51.58 -29.31 -20.42
CA THR A 844 -52.90 -28.61 -20.56
C THR A 844 -53.52 -28.07 -19.25
N LEU A 845 -54.03 -26.83 -19.32
CA LEU A 845 -54.70 -26.04 -18.27
C LEU A 845 -56.07 -26.59 -17.82
N THR A 846 -56.53 -26.17 -16.63
CA THR A 846 -57.86 -25.54 -16.44
C THR A 846 -57.89 -24.62 -15.20
N ASN A 847 -58.64 -23.51 -15.30
CA ASN A 847 -58.95 -22.59 -14.21
C ASN A 847 -60.11 -23.08 -13.31
N ASP A 848 -60.25 -22.44 -12.15
CA ASP A 848 -61.46 -21.71 -11.66
C ASP A 848 -61.65 -21.92 -10.15
N SER A 849 -62.23 -21.03 -9.35
CA SER A 849 -62.49 -19.58 -9.40
C SER A 849 -63.25 -19.26 -8.09
N SER A 850 -63.02 -18.08 -7.50
CA SER A 850 -63.99 -17.30 -6.66
C SER A 850 -64.53 -17.96 -5.36
N VAL A 851 -64.96 -17.28 -4.29
CA VAL A 851 -65.61 -15.97 -4.00
C VAL A 851 -65.14 -15.57 -2.57
N GLY A 852 -65.06 -14.31 -2.09
CA GLY A 852 -65.36 -13.00 -2.67
C GLY A 852 -66.32 -12.14 -1.82
N VAL A 853 -65.89 -10.92 -1.45
CA VAL A 853 -66.75 -9.71 -1.28
C VAL A 853 -67.65 -9.64 -0.01
N ASN A 854 -67.99 -8.48 0.60
CA ASN A 854 -67.34 -7.17 0.91
C ASN A 854 -68.34 -6.35 1.77
N GLY A 855 -67.86 -5.31 2.47
CA GLY A 855 -68.67 -4.19 2.97
C GLY A 855 -68.23 -3.72 4.38
N VAL A 856 -68.20 -2.43 4.73
CA VAL A 856 -68.65 -1.19 4.06
C VAL A 856 -67.69 -0.01 4.38
N LYS A 857 -67.75 1.07 3.58
CA LYS A 857 -66.88 2.28 3.60
C LYS A 857 -67.69 3.55 3.98
N SER A 858 -67.19 4.80 4.11
CA SER A 858 -65.85 5.46 4.17
C SER A 858 -66.07 6.95 4.50
N SER A 859 -65.24 7.59 5.32
CA SER A 859 -65.14 9.07 5.41
C SER A 859 -63.90 9.50 6.24
N GLU A 860 -63.09 10.54 5.94
CA GLU A 860 -62.92 11.43 4.77
C GLU A 860 -61.56 12.21 4.82
N HIS A 861 -61.00 12.56 3.65
CA HIS A 861 -60.17 13.74 3.26
C HIS A 861 -58.94 14.23 4.08
N LEU A 862 -57.81 14.72 3.53
CA LEU A 862 -57.36 15.22 2.20
C LEU A 862 -55.92 14.66 1.91
N THR A 863 -55.47 14.11 0.76
CA THR A 863 -55.32 14.59 -0.65
C THR A 863 -54.41 15.82 -0.82
N ALA A 864 -53.47 15.94 -1.78
CA ALA A 864 -52.79 15.06 -2.75
C ALA A 864 -51.51 15.84 -3.24
N ASP A 865 -50.51 15.33 -3.98
CA ASP A 865 -50.63 14.79 -5.34
C ASP A 865 -49.46 13.88 -5.79
N TYR A 866 -49.79 12.97 -6.70
CA TYR A 866 -48.91 12.02 -7.39
C TYR A 866 -48.83 12.37 -8.89
N ARG A 867 -47.66 12.17 -9.53
CA ARG A 867 -47.50 11.60 -10.89
C ARG A 867 -46.16 10.86 -10.95
N SER A 868 -46.08 9.53 -10.98
CA SER A 868 -46.57 8.53 -11.95
C SER A 868 -45.78 8.47 -13.27
N ILE A 869 -44.71 7.64 -13.26
CA ILE A 869 -44.36 6.59 -14.24
C ILE A 869 -44.69 6.89 -15.73
N HIS A 870 -43.65 7.06 -16.57
CA HIS A 870 -43.33 6.22 -17.75
C HIS A 870 -42.24 6.85 -18.66
N SER A 871 -41.01 6.34 -18.60
CA SER A 871 -40.08 6.34 -19.75
C SER A 871 -39.01 5.24 -19.59
N PRO A 872 -38.59 4.54 -20.65
CA PRO A 872 -37.66 3.41 -20.54
C PRO A 872 -36.21 3.86 -20.81
N THR A 873 -35.45 4.13 -19.74
CA THR A 873 -33.98 4.13 -19.80
C THR A 873 -33.44 3.20 -18.72
N PRO A 874 -32.53 2.26 -19.06
CA PRO A 874 -31.96 1.36 -18.06
C PRO A 874 -30.93 2.12 -17.23
N SER A 875 -31.27 2.38 -15.98
CA SER A 875 -30.37 2.92 -14.97
C SER A 875 -29.10 2.07 -14.87
N ILE A 876 -27.95 2.73 -14.93
CA ILE A 876 -26.67 2.14 -14.54
C ILE A 876 -26.73 1.97 -13.01
N GLY A 877 -27.24 0.82 -12.57
CA GLY A 877 -27.53 0.59 -11.17
C GLY A 877 -28.68 -0.41 -10.98
N THR A 878 -28.37 -1.71 -11.04
CA THR A 878 -28.65 -2.71 -9.99
C THR A 878 -28.52 -4.15 -10.52
N LYS A 879 -27.38 -4.80 -10.20
CA LYS A 879 -27.30 -6.16 -9.60
C LYS A 879 -25.87 -6.70 -9.47
N THR A 880 -24.89 -6.00 -10.02
CA THR A 880 -23.48 -6.11 -9.60
C THR A 880 -23.00 -4.71 -9.24
N SER A 881 -22.74 -4.47 -7.95
CA SER A 881 -21.84 -3.38 -7.57
C SER A 881 -20.47 -3.74 -8.17
N ILE A 882 -19.97 -2.92 -9.09
CA ILE A 882 -18.62 -3.08 -9.62
C ILE A 882 -17.70 -2.62 -8.49
N ARG A 883 -17.24 -3.57 -7.67
CA ARG A 883 -16.23 -3.29 -6.64
C ARG A 883 -15.03 -2.64 -7.33
N SER A 884 -14.56 -1.51 -6.78
CA SER A 884 -13.35 -0.85 -7.26
C SER A 884 -12.19 -1.84 -7.20
N ILE A 885 -11.27 -1.77 -8.17
CA ILE A 885 -10.04 -2.59 -8.15
C ILE A 885 -9.18 -2.33 -6.91
N PHE A 886 -9.30 -1.11 -6.35
CA PHE A 886 -8.63 -0.69 -5.13
C PHE A 886 -9.43 -0.95 -3.85
N GLN A 887 -10.63 -1.56 -3.92
CA GLN A 887 -11.38 -1.96 -2.73
C GLN A 887 -11.10 -3.43 -2.41
N PRO A 888 -10.56 -3.77 -1.21
CA PRO A 888 -10.23 -5.15 -0.86
C PRO A 888 -11.49 -6.03 -0.80
N THR A 889 -11.36 -7.32 -1.14
CA THR A 889 -12.51 -8.23 -1.20
C THR A 889 -13.15 -8.50 0.15
N GLU A 890 -12.38 -8.39 1.23
CA GLU A 890 -12.82 -8.52 2.62
C GLU A 890 -12.37 -7.26 3.42
N PRO A 891 -13.18 -6.76 4.37
CA PRO A 891 -12.78 -5.65 5.23
C PRO A 891 -11.70 -6.11 6.23
N VAL A 892 -10.44 -5.83 5.90
CA VAL A 892 -9.29 -6.20 6.73
C VAL A 892 -9.27 -5.37 8.02
N LEU A 893 -9.73 -5.97 9.11
CA LEU A 893 -9.88 -5.34 10.44
C LEU A 893 -8.58 -5.28 11.27
N HIS A 894 -7.48 -5.91 10.85
CA HIS A 894 -6.23 -5.85 11.62
C HIS A 894 -5.45 -4.55 11.38
N ALA A 895 -4.84 -4.04 12.45
CA ALA A 895 -3.87 -2.95 12.39
C ALA A 895 -2.58 -3.41 11.70
N THR A 896 -2.06 -2.57 10.81
CA THR A 896 -0.79 -2.76 10.09
C THR A 896 0.41 -2.84 11.05
N THR A 897 1.53 -3.44 10.63
CA THR A 897 2.76 -3.41 11.45
C THR A 897 3.21 -1.97 11.75
N ARG A 898 3.08 -1.04 10.80
CA ARG A 898 3.40 0.39 11.00
C ARG A 898 2.52 1.08 12.04
N THR A 899 1.21 0.87 12.03
CA THR A 899 0.31 1.47 13.04
C THR A 899 0.53 0.88 14.43
N LYS A 900 0.90 -0.40 14.54
CA LYS A 900 1.33 -1.01 15.81
C LYS A 900 2.63 -0.38 16.34
N LEU A 901 3.65 -0.26 15.49
CA LEU A 901 4.94 0.35 15.86
C LEU A 901 4.78 1.83 16.25
N ARG A 902 3.99 2.60 15.51
CA ARG A 902 3.65 4.00 15.87
C ARG A 902 2.91 4.10 17.20
N TYR A 903 1.95 3.21 17.46
CA TYR A 903 1.26 3.16 18.75
C TYR A 903 2.24 2.88 19.90
N GLN A 904 3.15 1.90 19.73
CA GLN A 904 4.19 1.59 20.72
C GLN A 904 5.17 2.75 20.95
N ARG A 905 5.62 3.43 19.88
CA ARG A 905 6.45 4.64 19.97
C ARG A 905 5.72 5.77 20.72
N SER A 906 4.42 5.96 20.45
CA SER A 906 3.58 6.94 21.13
C SER A 906 3.38 6.63 22.62
N THR A 907 3.03 5.40 23.00
CA THR A 907 2.89 5.02 24.42
C THR A 907 4.21 5.12 25.17
N HIS A 908 5.33 4.76 24.54
CA HIS A 908 6.67 4.93 25.07
C HIS A 908 7.04 6.41 25.26
N ALA A 909 6.70 7.28 24.30
CA ALA A 909 6.90 8.73 24.42
C ALA A 909 6.07 9.35 25.55
N LEU A 910 4.82 8.90 25.75
CA LEU A 910 3.99 9.32 26.88
C LEU A 910 4.57 8.86 28.23
N SER A 911 5.01 7.60 28.31
CA SER A 911 5.71 7.07 29.49
C SER A 911 6.95 7.93 29.80
N ASN A 912 7.78 8.25 28.80
CA ASN A 912 8.95 9.10 28.97
C ASN A 912 8.61 10.54 29.41
N LEU A 913 7.49 11.12 28.97
CA LEU A 913 7.03 12.44 29.40
C LEU A 913 6.58 12.46 30.88
N TRP A 914 5.91 11.40 31.33
CA TRP A 914 5.61 11.19 32.75
C TRP A 914 6.89 10.99 33.58
N LEU A 915 7.87 10.23 33.09
CA LEU A 915 9.16 10.03 33.75
C LEU A 915 10.01 11.31 33.81
N LEU A 916 9.96 12.14 32.77
CA LEU A 916 10.57 13.48 32.78
C LEU A 916 9.97 14.35 33.90
N SER A 917 8.64 14.31 34.05
CA SER A 917 7.92 14.99 35.14
C SER A 917 8.32 14.44 36.52
N ALA A 918 8.41 13.11 36.67
CA ALA A 918 8.87 12.47 37.90
C ALA A 918 10.30 12.88 38.28
N LEU A 919 11.21 12.95 37.30
CA LEU A 919 12.59 13.41 37.52
C LEU A 919 12.68 14.88 37.94
N ALA A 920 11.81 15.75 37.41
CA ALA A 920 11.69 17.13 37.85
C ALA A 920 11.16 17.22 39.30
N PHE A 921 10.13 16.43 39.65
CA PHE A 921 9.61 16.38 41.02
C PHE A 921 10.61 15.82 42.03
N ILE A 922 11.41 14.81 41.68
CA ILE A 922 12.51 14.29 42.52
C ILE A 922 13.54 15.39 42.81
N LYS A 923 13.90 16.23 41.81
CA LYS A 923 14.80 17.38 42.03
C LYS A 923 14.22 18.46 42.95
N LEU A 924 12.89 18.56 43.07
CA LEU A 924 12.19 19.48 43.96
C LEU A 924 11.81 18.86 45.31
N ASP A 925 12.28 17.64 45.62
CA ASP A 925 11.91 16.85 46.81
C ASP A 925 10.39 16.58 46.96
N LYS A 926 9.65 16.66 45.84
CA LYS A 926 8.20 16.39 45.75
C LYS A 926 7.94 14.91 45.50
N LEU A 927 8.26 14.09 46.51
CA LEU A 927 8.35 12.63 46.39
C LEU A 927 6.99 11.94 46.10
N GLU A 928 5.86 12.52 46.53
CA GLU A 928 4.53 11.96 46.28
C GLU A 928 4.00 12.27 44.88
N GLU A 929 4.27 13.46 44.35
CA GLU A 929 4.00 13.82 42.96
C GLU A 929 4.89 13.02 42.00
N ALA A 930 6.16 12.82 42.35
CA ALA A 930 7.06 11.92 41.62
C ALA A 930 6.52 10.48 41.59
N ARG A 931 6.05 9.96 42.73
CA ARG A 931 5.46 8.61 42.81
C ARG A 931 4.25 8.46 41.87
N LYS A 932 3.31 9.41 41.89
CA LYS A 932 2.12 9.40 41.01
C LYS A 932 2.51 9.44 39.53
N ALA A 933 3.47 10.28 39.15
CA ALA A 933 3.95 10.35 37.77
C ALA A 933 4.59 9.02 37.30
N ILE A 934 5.27 8.28 38.20
CA ILE A 934 5.79 6.93 37.88
C ILE A 934 4.65 5.90 37.78
N GLU A 935 3.64 5.97 38.65
CA GLU A 935 2.45 5.10 38.58
C GLU A 935 1.67 5.29 37.26
N GLU A 936 1.55 6.52 36.76
CA GLU A 936 1.02 6.81 35.42
C GLU A 936 1.95 6.29 34.30
N ALA A 937 3.28 6.42 34.44
CA ALA A 937 4.23 5.91 33.45
C ALA A 937 4.21 4.37 33.34
N GLU A 938 4.08 3.66 34.47
CA GLU A 938 3.91 2.21 34.57
C GLU A 938 2.56 1.75 33.99
N GLY A 939 1.48 2.51 34.23
CA GLY A 939 0.16 2.23 33.65
C GLY A 939 0.11 2.36 32.12
N ASN A 940 0.91 3.24 31.54
CA ASN A 940 0.96 3.47 30.09
C ASN A 940 1.93 2.53 29.34
N ASP A 941 3.02 2.09 29.98
CA ASP A 941 3.92 1.06 29.45
C ASP A 941 4.35 0.07 30.56
N PRO A 942 3.55 -0.97 30.83
CA PRO A 942 3.79 -1.88 31.97
C PRO A 942 4.99 -2.82 31.82
N SER A 943 5.68 -2.87 30.67
CA SER A 943 6.65 -3.94 30.41
C SER A 943 7.78 -3.66 29.42
N ASN A 944 7.72 -2.60 28.62
CA ASN A 944 8.69 -2.35 27.55
C ASN A 944 9.68 -1.21 27.89
N ASN A 945 9.34 -0.30 28.81
CA ASN A 945 10.21 0.81 29.20
C ASN A 945 11.07 0.51 30.47
N PRO A 946 12.39 0.27 30.36
CA PRO A 946 13.24 0.07 31.54
C PRO A 946 13.44 1.35 32.37
N LEU A 947 13.26 2.55 31.78
CA LEU A 947 13.47 3.83 32.46
C LEU A 947 12.49 4.03 33.62
N VAL A 948 11.29 3.45 33.55
CA VAL A 948 10.30 3.45 34.66
C VAL A 948 10.93 2.91 35.94
N TRP A 949 11.58 1.75 35.84
CA TRP A 949 12.23 1.08 36.96
C TRP A 949 13.48 1.81 37.45
N VAL A 950 14.23 2.45 36.55
CA VAL A 950 15.38 3.29 36.90
C VAL A 950 14.95 4.54 37.68
N VAL A 951 13.91 5.23 37.23
CA VAL A 951 13.38 6.43 37.93
C VAL A 951 12.74 6.04 39.26
N LEU A 952 12.05 4.89 39.34
CA LEU A 952 11.56 4.34 40.60
C LEU A 952 12.70 4.02 41.57
N GLY A 953 13.77 3.37 41.11
CA GLY A 953 14.95 3.09 41.93
C GLY A 953 15.58 4.37 42.47
N ARG A 954 15.70 5.42 41.65
CA ARG A 954 16.17 6.75 42.07
C ARG A 954 15.25 7.40 43.10
N LEU A 955 13.92 7.28 42.95
CA LEU A 955 12.95 7.74 43.97
C LEU A 955 13.12 6.98 45.30
N ARG A 956 13.35 5.66 45.25
CA ARG A 956 13.61 4.86 46.46
C ARG A 956 14.95 5.22 47.13
N MET A 957 15.99 5.54 46.35
CA MET A 957 17.24 6.09 46.90
C MET A 957 17.01 7.45 47.60
N ALA A 958 16.23 8.36 47.01
CA ALA A 958 15.88 9.63 47.66
C ALA A 958 15.09 9.42 48.97
N GLN A 959 14.30 8.34 49.06
CA GLN A 959 13.60 7.90 50.27
C GLN A 959 14.50 7.12 51.27
N ASN A 960 15.80 7.00 51.03
CA ASN A 960 16.75 6.16 51.79
C ASN A 960 16.36 4.67 51.88
N ARG A 961 15.64 4.15 50.89
CA ARG A 961 15.20 2.75 50.79
C ARG A 961 16.08 1.99 49.79
N THR A 962 17.30 1.64 50.21
CA THR A 962 18.33 1.03 49.35
C THR A 962 17.92 -0.34 48.79
N GLU A 963 17.39 -1.24 49.62
CA GLU A 963 16.96 -2.58 49.20
C GLU A 963 15.88 -2.54 48.10
N ASP A 964 14.87 -1.66 48.28
CA ASP A 964 13.81 -1.45 47.28
C ASP A 964 14.37 -0.83 45.99
N ALA A 965 15.42 -0.01 46.08
CA ALA A 965 16.11 0.55 44.92
C ALA A 965 16.88 -0.53 44.14
N ILE A 966 17.61 -1.41 44.83
CA ILE A 966 18.29 -2.58 44.21
C ILE A 966 17.26 -3.44 43.47
N ALA A 967 16.14 -3.77 44.11
CA ALA A 967 15.06 -4.55 43.49
C ALA A 967 14.46 -3.85 42.25
N ALA A 968 14.33 -2.52 42.26
CA ALA A 968 13.89 -1.75 41.10
C ALA A 968 14.93 -1.76 39.96
N PHE A 969 16.21 -1.53 40.24
CA PHE A 969 17.25 -1.60 39.20
C PHE A 969 17.43 -3.01 38.62
N GLN A 970 17.31 -4.06 39.45
CA GLN A 970 17.30 -5.44 38.96
C GLN A 970 16.08 -5.70 38.04
N LYS A 971 14.90 -5.15 38.33
CA LYS A 971 13.75 -5.21 37.41
C LYS A 971 14.02 -4.47 36.09
N ALA A 972 14.70 -3.32 36.11
CA ALA A 972 15.11 -2.63 34.88
C ALA A 972 15.97 -3.56 34.00
N LEU A 973 16.89 -4.32 34.60
CA LEU A 973 17.73 -5.31 33.91
C LEU A 973 16.99 -6.59 33.50
N VAL A 974 15.85 -6.91 34.11
CA VAL A 974 14.97 -7.99 33.62
C VAL A 974 14.16 -7.53 32.39
N VAL A 975 13.74 -6.26 32.35
CA VAL A 975 13.06 -5.65 31.19
C VAL A 975 14.02 -5.48 30.02
N ASN A 976 15.16 -4.84 30.25
CA ASN A 976 16.25 -4.73 29.27
C ASN A 976 17.59 -5.08 29.93
N PRO A 977 18.15 -6.27 29.68
CA PRO A 977 19.44 -6.68 30.23
C PRO A 977 20.60 -5.72 29.95
N TYR A 978 20.50 -4.92 28.89
CA TYR A 978 21.54 -4.02 28.40
C TYR A 978 21.24 -2.53 28.67
N ASP A 979 20.27 -2.21 29.53
CA ASP A 979 20.04 -0.83 29.94
C ASP A 979 21.25 -0.25 30.70
N ALA A 980 21.81 0.83 30.17
CA ALA A 980 22.97 1.49 30.75
C ALA A 980 22.61 2.16 32.09
N GLY A 981 21.40 2.71 32.22
CA GLY A 981 20.94 3.40 33.43
C GLY A 981 20.85 2.44 34.62
N GLY A 982 20.09 1.36 34.48
CA GLY A 982 19.94 0.34 35.52
C GLY A 982 21.25 -0.29 35.96
N ARG A 983 22.16 -0.61 35.01
CA ARG A 983 23.51 -1.14 35.32
C ARG A 983 24.34 -0.14 36.12
N LEU A 984 24.35 1.13 35.71
CA LEU A 984 25.12 2.20 36.36
C LEU A 984 24.65 2.46 37.80
N TRP A 985 23.34 2.61 38.01
CA TRP A 985 22.80 2.86 39.36
C TRP A 985 22.96 1.67 40.30
N LEU A 986 22.85 0.44 39.78
CA LEU A 986 23.14 -0.77 40.55
C LEU A 986 24.63 -0.86 40.94
N ALA A 987 25.54 -0.60 40.00
CA ALA A 987 26.98 -0.58 40.27
C ALA A 987 27.38 0.51 41.28
N ARG A 988 26.72 1.69 41.22
CA ARG A 988 26.88 2.75 42.22
C ARG A 988 26.47 2.29 43.62
N ILE A 989 25.32 1.61 43.77
CA ILE A 989 24.91 1.09 45.08
C ILE A 989 25.93 0.06 45.61
N TYR A 990 26.45 -0.83 44.76
CA TYR A 990 27.49 -1.78 45.18
C TYR A 990 28.82 -1.09 45.53
N PHE A 991 29.19 -0.01 44.84
CA PHE A 991 30.34 0.82 45.23
C PHE A 991 30.13 1.48 46.60
N ASP A 992 28.96 2.07 46.82
CA ASP A 992 28.59 2.74 48.09
C ASP A 992 28.47 1.73 49.25
N SER A 993 28.11 0.45 48.99
CA SER A 993 28.09 -0.63 49.99
C SER A 993 29.44 -1.28 50.27
N GLY A 994 30.45 -1.03 49.42
CA GLY A 994 31.78 -1.64 49.51
C GLY A 994 31.93 -2.99 48.78
N GLU A 995 30.92 -3.43 48.02
CA GLU A 995 30.96 -4.64 47.18
C GLU A 995 31.70 -4.38 45.86
N TYR A 996 32.98 -4.04 45.99
CA TYR A 996 33.83 -3.56 44.89
C TYR A 996 33.98 -4.54 43.71
N GLU A 997 34.06 -5.85 43.96
CA GLU A 997 34.18 -6.86 42.89
C GLU A 997 32.90 -6.94 42.02
N ALA A 998 31.72 -6.86 42.66
CA ALA A 998 30.44 -6.84 41.96
C ALA A 998 30.26 -5.54 41.15
N ALA A 999 30.68 -4.40 41.72
CA ALA A 999 30.74 -3.14 41.01
C ALA A 999 31.68 -3.18 39.79
N GLU A 1000 32.88 -3.79 39.91
CA GLU A 1000 33.84 -3.92 38.81
C GLU A 1000 33.23 -4.73 37.67
N GLY A 1001 32.66 -5.90 38.00
CA GLY A 1001 32.05 -6.79 37.03
C GLY A 1001 30.81 -6.23 36.33
N LEU A 1002 30.14 -5.21 36.88
CA LEU A 1002 29.06 -4.48 36.21
C LEU A 1002 29.59 -3.32 35.35
N LEU A 1003 30.54 -2.54 35.87
CA LEU A 1003 31.10 -1.36 35.18
C LEU A 1003 31.97 -1.76 33.98
N ASP A 1004 32.76 -2.82 34.08
CA ASP A 1004 33.61 -3.30 32.97
C ASP A 1004 32.77 -3.82 31.78
N ARG A 1005 31.62 -4.47 32.06
CA ARG A 1005 30.63 -4.84 31.02
C ARG A 1005 29.86 -3.63 30.48
N LEU A 1006 29.54 -2.66 31.34
CA LEU A 1006 28.84 -1.44 30.93
C LEU A 1006 29.70 -0.59 29.97
N THR A 1007 30.96 -0.36 30.31
CA THR A 1007 31.91 0.48 29.55
C THR A 1007 32.37 -0.14 28.24
N LYS A 1008 32.41 -1.47 28.13
CA LYS A 1008 32.67 -2.15 26.84
C LYS A 1008 31.42 -2.14 25.94
N GLY A 1009 30.27 -2.47 26.51
CA GLY A 1009 28.97 -2.56 25.82
C GLY A 1009 28.25 -1.21 25.65
N ASN A 1010 26.97 -1.17 26.02
CA ASN A 1010 26.06 -0.05 25.74
C ASN A 1010 26.36 1.28 26.45
N GLY A 1011 27.13 1.27 27.54
CA GLY A 1011 27.45 2.47 28.32
C GLY A 1011 28.86 3.00 28.06
N TRP A 1012 29.44 2.69 26.90
CA TRP A 1012 30.78 3.14 26.52
C TRP A 1012 30.93 4.66 26.52
N ASP A 1013 29.85 5.39 26.25
CA ASP A 1013 29.77 6.85 26.21
C ASP A 1013 29.33 7.47 27.56
N SER A 1014 29.14 6.66 28.60
CA SER A 1014 28.71 7.11 29.93
C SER A 1014 29.90 7.57 30.76
N ALA A 1015 30.14 8.89 30.79
CA ALA A 1015 31.16 9.51 31.64
C ALA A 1015 31.08 9.07 33.12
N GLU A 1016 29.86 8.93 33.66
CA GLU A 1016 29.62 8.47 35.03
C GLU A 1016 30.09 7.02 35.25
N ALA A 1017 29.91 6.12 34.29
CA ALA A 1017 30.39 4.74 34.38
C ALA A 1017 31.94 4.68 34.44
N TRP A 1018 32.61 5.46 33.58
CA TRP A 1018 34.07 5.57 33.58
C TRP A 1018 34.63 6.24 34.84
N TYR A 1019 33.93 7.24 35.39
CA TYR A 1019 34.28 7.85 36.68
C TYR A 1019 34.23 6.82 37.81
N TYR A 1020 33.11 6.09 37.98
CA TYR A 1020 33.01 5.07 39.02
C TYR A 1020 34.00 3.92 38.82
N LEU A 1021 34.30 3.53 37.56
CA LEU A 1021 35.35 2.55 37.27
C LEU A 1021 36.75 3.07 37.63
N GLY A 1022 37.01 4.37 37.44
CA GLY A 1022 38.24 5.04 37.84
C GLY A 1022 38.42 5.06 39.36
N GLU A 1023 37.40 5.54 40.09
CA GLU A 1023 37.36 5.53 41.56
C GLU A 1023 37.51 4.13 42.14
N LEU A 1024 36.86 3.12 41.53
CA LEU A 1024 36.97 1.73 41.93
C LEU A 1024 38.38 1.17 41.73
N ASN A 1025 39.02 1.44 40.58
CA ASN A 1025 40.42 1.07 40.36
C ASN A 1025 41.36 1.81 41.32
N HIS A 1026 41.05 3.05 41.72
CA HIS A 1026 41.79 3.79 42.74
C HIS A 1026 41.65 3.16 44.14
N LYS A 1027 40.45 2.70 44.52
CA LYS A 1027 40.22 1.93 45.77
C LYS A 1027 40.92 0.56 45.77
N MET A 1028 41.19 0.00 44.60
CA MET A 1028 41.89 -1.26 44.38
C MET A 1028 43.41 -1.11 44.14
N ASP A 1029 43.99 0.07 44.42
CA ASP A 1029 45.40 0.42 44.19
C ASP A 1029 45.91 0.26 42.74
N ARG A 1030 45.01 0.22 41.75
CA ARG A 1030 45.33 0.09 40.31
C ARG A 1030 45.48 1.45 39.62
N PHE A 1031 46.39 2.27 40.13
CA PHE A 1031 46.56 3.68 39.74
C PHE A 1031 46.69 3.98 38.22
N PRO A 1032 47.39 3.18 37.38
CA PRO A 1032 47.48 3.46 35.95
C PRO A 1032 46.12 3.40 35.24
N ARG A 1033 45.37 2.30 35.45
CA ARG A 1033 44.03 2.12 34.88
C ARG A 1033 43.04 3.13 35.46
N ALA A 1034 43.16 3.46 36.74
CA ALA A 1034 42.35 4.52 37.36
C ALA A 1034 42.54 5.88 36.66
N LYS A 1035 43.79 6.26 36.37
CA LYS A 1035 44.11 7.51 35.65
C LYS A 1035 43.50 7.51 34.23
N GLU A 1036 43.63 6.40 33.50
CA GLU A 1036 43.08 6.27 32.14
C GLU A 1036 41.54 6.40 32.14
N CYS A 1037 40.84 5.67 33.02
CA CYS A 1037 39.39 5.76 33.17
C CYS A 1037 38.91 7.16 33.57
N LEU A 1038 39.59 7.82 34.52
CA LEU A 1038 39.24 9.18 34.96
C LEU A 1038 39.50 10.23 33.86
N TRP A 1039 40.55 10.07 33.06
CA TRP A 1039 40.83 10.95 31.93
C TRP A 1039 39.76 10.83 30.85
N TYR A 1040 39.40 9.59 30.47
CA TYR A 1040 38.35 9.33 29.49
C TYR A 1040 36.96 9.79 29.97
N ALA A 1041 36.66 9.63 31.28
CA ALA A 1041 35.45 10.17 31.88
C ALA A 1041 35.35 11.70 31.73
N LEU A 1042 36.47 12.42 31.86
CA LEU A 1042 36.51 13.88 31.68
C LEU A 1042 36.32 14.29 30.21
N GLU A 1043 36.91 13.56 29.26
CA GLU A 1043 36.71 13.77 27.82
C GLU A 1043 35.24 13.55 27.41
N LEU A 1044 34.61 12.50 27.95
CA LEU A 1044 33.19 12.22 27.75
C LEU A 1044 32.28 13.28 28.40
N GLU A 1045 32.52 13.71 29.63
CA GLU A 1045 31.67 14.73 30.29
C GLU A 1045 31.76 16.08 29.55
N ASN A 1046 32.93 16.45 29.02
CA ASN A 1046 33.10 17.63 28.17
C ASN A 1046 32.30 17.56 26.84
N THR A 1047 31.99 16.36 26.35
CA THR A 1047 31.29 16.09 25.08
C THR A 1047 29.89 15.48 25.28
N LYS A 1048 29.38 15.53 26.51
CA LYS A 1048 28.07 14.99 26.90
C LYS A 1048 26.96 16.00 26.56
N PRO A 1049 26.01 15.66 25.67
CA PRO A 1049 24.81 16.46 25.48
C PRO A 1049 23.84 16.25 26.65
N ILE A 1050 22.92 17.18 26.82
CA ILE A 1050 21.92 17.13 27.90
C ILE A 1050 20.95 15.94 27.79
N LEU A 1051 20.69 15.48 26.57
CA LEU A 1051 19.99 14.23 26.24
C LEU A 1051 20.79 13.50 25.15
N PRO A 1052 20.79 12.16 25.12
CA PRO A 1052 21.51 11.39 24.11
C PRO A 1052 21.09 11.75 22.67
N PHE A 1053 22.05 11.74 21.74
CA PHE A 1053 21.77 12.00 20.32
C PHE A 1053 20.81 10.96 19.69
N SER A 1054 20.62 9.80 20.33
CA SER A 1054 19.66 8.77 19.91
C SER A 1054 18.18 9.20 19.95
N VAL A 1055 17.86 10.37 20.51
CA VAL A 1055 16.51 10.98 20.43
C VAL A 1055 16.20 11.47 19.00
N LEU A 1056 17.21 11.62 18.14
CA LEU A 1056 17.08 12.12 16.79
C LEU A 1056 16.84 11.01 15.74
N PRO A 1057 16.09 11.29 14.66
CA PRO A 1057 15.90 10.35 13.56
C PRO A 1057 17.19 10.12 12.77
N ARG A 1058 17.79 8.93 12.89
CA ARG A 1058 19.01 8.54 12.15
C ARG A 1058 18.85 8.51 10.62
N CYS A 1059 17.62 8.29 10.13
CA CYS A 1059 17.31 8.10 8.71
C CYS A 1059 16.07 8.88 8.29
N ILE A 1060 16.09 9.35 7.04
CA ILE A 1060 15.10 10.28 6.45
C ILE A 1060 14.21 9.57 5.42
#